data_AF-A0A9D5SND0-F1
#
_entry.id   AF-A0A9D5SND0-F1
#
_cell.length_a   1.000
_cell.length_b   1.000
_cell.length_c   1.000
_cell.angle_alpha   90.00
_cell.angle_beta   90.00
_cell.angle_gamma   90.00
#
_symmetry.space_group_name_H-M   'P 1'
#
loop_
_entity.id
_entity.type
_entity.pdbx_description
1 polymer ?
#
loop_
_entity_poly.entity_id
_entity_poly.type
_entity_poly.pdbx_seq_one_letter_code
_entity_poly.pdbx_strand_id
1 'polypeptide(L)'
;MLLHIELLDEHGAPTCANVGIFKGEERVRRGYFDSVAEFDIPEGDYNVVIRRGKLYHPAEFTVSLTEPVSRTVKLERIIDPKTMGFYAFDAHSHISRQKMGKDGVADIRTMGVRARGEDWNVYFAGTPYDGENHYHIYFGGTDHITTYREYYKDLLESEKRDDYLVDPGGEFIKYRYGHIVLANYVERPPVDEFRDPMYHCYEQNRYTPSIGIPEFTNAAPSIALKKYRDENSFAVFCHPTSWWTEPRSEQFVTNISSTIAFDSLTGMVDAMVILGYGADKTNYRKIWYALLNRGWRMTGVAETDHCGDDPDHLSGKRTVEPYRTYSRCKAFTLDEVSASVRRGDCFATSGPLLDYTLDGRIPGEVIPWEEGREYELKAKAWACCEGTLREIEIVVNGETIGKPAPDENGELTMKVTLPAEGYVLCILRDNAKNVAVANPVYVRNTPFVNDNFRAHVMIDVTQNGCGANGSFTTDENPDPVVFDGKVDCYINPMSRIYVTVGDETRTFEPFFDEELQAHFAYSYSGDFMKDFPGMISGEVPVEAFRIDEIIARLKNLTAKMDFGVTKEFLEAGNRGKKFDSGSKVPEIDENVFRGASFAGSVPDVKLFDTEVPRLIWEGHDDASACMARAFAIAASKLRIPPESSGYVKPMLYTEFADSIFMWGNCFNSMYGEYASHLFDFIGLLDNFYAKQHDDGYICRQLDITTGIDRFEKHDPSSTGPDIFSLAEWMHYKHIGDKARLAKVYPVLFAFHRWLRINRTWPDGSYFTSGWGAGMDNIPRVDDKYYRPAKDHGHAGCIDTTAQQALDAKLLLEMAAECGITHGTDELAEEYEALTRLINEKMWSETDGFYEDIDRTGKTTGVKHIGAFWTLLAGVVPAERRARFIAHLDDPATFRAPMGTRSLAADHPGFVPEGGNYWRGGVWCITELMIVLGLESIGETEKAHEMAKRHVEAVAKVYRDTETIWESYDPMTVAPGRLYGNQVRREFVGFSGVTPILLAMEQVVGIRVRGGKVEYTPHLTERHGVENLRVGDQSVSVIVENGVLTAKSEHGFTLVIGEKSMEIPAGQQTVNV
;
A
#
# COMPACT_ATOMS: atom_id res chain seq x y z
N MET A 1 -22.90 6.26 -48.57
CA MET A 1 -23.98 7.24 -48.80
C MET A 1 -24.22 7.94 -47.49
N LEU A 2 -24.25 9.27 -47.49
CA LEU A 2 -24.39 10.05 -46.25
C LEU A 2 -25.87 10.15 -45.85
N LEU A 3 -26.19 9.71 -44.63
CA LEU A 3 -27.45 10.00 -43.95
C LEU A 3 -27.18 11.04 -42.86
N HIS A 4 -27.78 12.21 -42.98
CA HIS A 4 -27.72 13.31 -42.02
C HIS A 4 -29.07 13.45 -41.30
N ILE A 5 -29.07 13.41 -39.97
CA ILE A 5 -30.28 13.54 -39.16
C ILE A 5 -30.09 14.65 -38.14
N GLU A 6 -30.89 15.70 -38.23
CA GLU A 6 -31.00 16.75 -37.22
C GLU A 6 -32.03 16.32 -36.15
N LEU A 7 -31.67 16.46 -34.88
CA LEU A 7 -32.43 16.01 -33.72
C LEU A 7 -32.93 17.22 -32.94
N LEU A 8 -34.26 17.38 -32.86
CA LEU A 8 -34.92 18.46 -32.14
C LEU A 8 -35.86 17.92 -31.04
N ASP A 9 -35.99 18.67 -29.95
CA ASP A 9 -36.97 18.41 -28.89
C ASP A 9 -38.39 18.90 -29.25
N GLU A 10 -39.34 18.73 -28.34
CA GLU A 10 -40.74 19.12 -28.50
C GLU A 10 -40.94 20.64 -28.72
N HIS A 11 -39.95 21.46 -28.39
CA HIS A 11 -39.94 22.91 -28.56
C HIS A 11 -39.15 23.36 -29.80
N GLY A 12 -38.52 22.43 -30.52
CA GLY A 12 -37.70 22.72 -31.70
C GLY A 12 -36.27 23.13 -31.37
N ALA A 13 -35.81 22.93 -30.13
CA ALA A 13 -34.43 23.14 -29.74
C ALA A 13 -33.58 21.88 -30.02
N PRO A 14 -32.28 22.03 -30.31
CA PRO A 14 -31.37 20.90 -30.51
C PRO A 14 -31.35 19.92 -29.31
N THR A 15 -31.38 18.61 -29.57
CA THR A 15 -31.41 17.58 -28.51
C THR A 15 -30.41 16.44 -28.73
N CYS A 16 -30.02 15.77 -27.64
CA CYS A 16 -29.32 14.49 -27.70
C CYS A 16 -30.32 13.32 -27.86
N ALA A 17 -29.94 12.28 -28.59
CA ALA A 17 -30.74 11.05 -28.73
C ALA A 17 -29.87 9.84 -29.11
N ASN A 18 -30.38 8.64 -28.82
CA ASN A 18 -29.86 7.39 -29.36
C ASN A 18 -30.48 7.13 -30.75
N VAL A 19 -29.64 6.96 -31.77
CA VAL A 19 -30.07 6.69 -33.15
C VAL A 19 -29.60 5.30 -33.54
N GLY A 20 -30.52 4.44 -33.97
CA GLY A 20 -30.27 3.09 -34.49
C GLY A 20 -30.72 2.95 -35.94
N ILE A 21 -29.91 2.28 -36.76
CA ILE A 21 -30.15 2.02 -38.18
C ILE A 21 -30.15 0.51 -38.41
N PHE A 22 -31.20 0.01 -39.05
CA PHE A 22 -31.46 -1.40 -39.26
C PHE A 22 -31.75 -1.70 -40.74
N LYS A 23 -31.30 -2.85 -41.24
CA LYS A 23 -31.64 -3.37 -42.57
C LYS A 23 -32.43 -4.67 -42.36
N GLY A 24 -33.76 -4.60 -42.52
CA GLY A 24 -34.64 -5.64 -41.98
C GLY A 24 -34.55 -5.68 -40.44
N GLU A 25 -34.25 -6.85 -39.87
CA GLU A 25 -33.99 -7.02 -38.43
C GLU A 25 -32.50 -6.84 -38.06
N GLU A 26 -31.61 -6.76 -39.06
CA GLU A 26 -30.17 -6.66 -38.82
C GLU A 26 -29.77 -5.22 -38.45
N ARG A 27 -29.09 -5.05 -37.32
CA ARG A 27 -28.57 -3.75 -36.89
C ARG A 27 -27.28 -3.39 -37.62
N VAL A 28 -27.30 -2.25 -38.32
CA VAL A 28 -26.19 -1.75 -39.15
C VAL A 28 -25.31 -0.75 -38.39
N ARG A 29 -25.95 0.23 -37.74
CA ARG A 29 -25.30 1.28 -36.93
C ARG A 29 -26.17 1.64 -35.74
N ARG A 30 -25.55 2.07 -34.64
CA ARG A 30 -26.23 2.66 -33.48
C ARG A 30 -25.25 3.59 -32.75
N GLY A 31 -25.75 4.64 -32.10
CA GLY A 31 -24.95 5.52 -31.26
C GLY A 31 -25.77 6.60 -30.58
N TYR A 32 -25.17 7.32 -29.63
CA TYR A 32 -25.72 8.56 -29.08
C TYR A 32 -25.11 9.75 -29.80
N PHE A 33 -25.95 10.72 -30.15
CA PHE A 33 -25.55 11.86 -30.94
C PHE A 33 -26.02 13.15 -30.30
N ASP A 34 -25.24 14.20 -30.50
CA ASP A 34 -25.50 15.55 -30.01
C ASP A 34 -26.08 16.40 -31.13
N SER A 35 -27.38 16.72 -31.10
CA SER A 35 -28.14 17.52 -32.07
C SER A 35 -28.15 17.07 -33.53
N VAL A 36 -27.12 16.36 -34.00
CA VAL A 36 -26.92 15.92 -35.38
C VAL A 36 -26.28 14.54 -35.37
N ALA A 37 -26.85 13.62 -36.13
CA ALA A 37 -26.33 12.29 -36.37
C ALA A 37 -25.99 12.10 -37.85
N GLU A 38 -24.72 11.82 -38.14
CA GLU A 38 -24.23 11.57 -39.49
C GLU A 38 -23.72 10.14 -39.63
N PHE A 39 -24.15 9.45 -40.68
CA PHE A 39 -23.75 8.08 -40.96
C PHE A 39 -23.34 7.91 -42.42
N ASP A 40 -22.15 7.37 -42.66
CA ASP A 40 -21.78 6.84 -43.96
C ASP A 40 -22.09 5.33 -44.00
N ILE A 41 -23.15 4.99 -44.75
CA ILE A 41 -23.64 3.61 -44.88
C ILE A 41 -23.88 3.25 -46.36
N PRO A 42 -23.82 1.96 -46.73
CA PRO A 42 -24.02 1.51 -48.11
C PRO A 42 -25.38 1.91 -48.69
N GLU A 43 -25.52 1.79 -50.00
CA GLU A 43 -26.82 1.93 -50.66
C GLU A 43 -27.80 0.84 -50.19
N GLY A 44 -29.05 1.23 -49.94
CA GLY A 44 -30.13 0.31 -49.57
C GLY A 44 -31.25 0.96 -48.76
N ASP A 45 -32.23 0.13 -48.39
CA ASP A 45 -33.34 0.53 -47.53
C ASP A 45 -33.04 0.23 -46.07
N TYR A 46 -33.27 1.21 -45.21
CA TYR A 46 -32.98 1.15 -43.79
C TYR A 46 -34.15 1.64 -42.95
N ASN A 47 -34.41 0.97 -41.83
CA ASN A 47 -35.27 1.46 -40.77
C ASN A 47 -34.43 2.23 -39.75
N VAL A 48 -34.82 3.45 -39.46
CA VAL A 48 -34.18 4.32 -38.48
C VAL A 48 -35.09 4.42 -37.26
N VAL A 49 -34.53 4.16 -36.08
CA VAL A 49 -35.21 4.25 -34.78
C VAL A 49 -34.44 5.24 -33.91
N ILE A 50 -35.11 6.27 -33.42
CA ILE A 50 -34.52 7.33 -32.60
C ILE A 50 -35.22 7.35 -31.25
N ARG A 51 -34.44 7.36 -30.16
CA ARG A 51 -34.94 7.32 -28.78
C ARG A 51 -34.24 8.35 -27.91
N ARG A 52 -34.99 9.02 -27.04
CA ARG A 52 -34.45 9.88 -25.98
C ARG A 52 -35.05 9.44 -24.64
N GLY A 53 -34.29 8.70 -23.84
CA GLY A 53 -34.81 8.08 -22.62
C GLY A 53 -36.11 7.30 -22.84
N LYS A 54 -36.89 7.12 -21.77
CA LYS A 54 -38.20 6.42 -21.82
C LYS A 54 -39.41 7.34 -21.67
N LEU A 55 -39.19 8.65 -21.50
CA LEU A 55 -40.25 9.66 -21.39
C LEU A 55 -40.49 10.43 -22.69
N TYR A 56 -39.92 9.95 -23.80
CA TYR A 56 -40.20 10.43 -25.15
C TYR A 56 -40.78 9.29 -26.00
N HIS A 57 -41.66 9.65 -26.94
CA HIS A 57 -42.06 8.73 -27.99
C HIS A 57 -40.88 8.45 -28.93
N PRO A 58 -40.55 7.16 -29.20
CA PRO A 58 -39.58 6.82 -30.23
C PRO A 58 -40.04 7.33 -31.59
N ALA A 59 -39.12 7.91 -32.36
CA ALA A 59 -39.37 8.24 -33.76
C ALA A 59 -38.84 7.10 -34.65
N GLU A 60 -39.70 6.57 -35.52
CA GLU A 60 -39.36 5.47 -36.42
C GLU A 60 -39.76 5.81 -37.85
N PHE A 61 -38.85 5.62 -38.80
CA PHE A 61 -39.11 5.84 -40.22
C PHE A 61 -38.17 5.00 -41.10
N THR A 62 -38.59 4.75 -42.34
CA THR A 62 -37.77 4.08 -43.35
C THR A 62 -37.10 5.12 -44.25
N VAL A 63 -35.85 4.86 -44.63
CA VAL A 63 -35.08 5.66 -45.59
C VAL A 63 -34.45 4.77 -46.66
N SER A 64 -34.66 5.14 -47.92
CA SER A 64 -34.00 4.52 -49.08
C SER A 64 -32.81 5.38 -49.47
N LEU A 65 -31.59 4.86 -49.30
CA LEU A 65 -30.35 5.59 -49.53
C LEU A 65 -29.76 5.25 -50.90
N THR A 66 -30.29 5.88 -51.95
CA THR A 66 -29.71 5.87 -53.31
C THR A 66 -28.92 7.15 -53.63
N GLU A 67 -29.03 8.15 -52.76
CA GLU A 67 -28.30 9.42 -52.76
C GLU A 67 -28.15 9.91 -51.29
N PRO A 68 -27.31 10.91 -50.98
CA PRO A 68 -27.27 11.51 -49.65
C PRO A 68 -28.63 12.04 -49.20
N VAL A 69 -29.07 11.70 -47.99
CA VAL A 69 -30.38 12.10 -47.44
C VAL A 69 -30.18 12.92 -46.17
N SER A 70 -30.91 14.03 -46.06
CA SER A 70 -31.04 14.81 -44.82
C SER A 70 -32.48 14.73 -44.28
N ARG A 71 -32.62 14.59 -42.95
CA ARG A 71 -33.89 14.54 -42.23
C ARG A 71 -33.79 15.36 -40.95
N THR A 72 -34.84 16.09 -40.63
CA THR A 72 -35.02 16.71 -39.30
C THR A 72 -36.09 15.93 -38.56
N VAL A 73 -35.77 15.48 -37.35
CA VAL A 73 -36.65 14.65 -36.52
C VAL A 73 -36.92 15.38 -35.22
N LYS A 74 -38.20 15.58 -34.92
CA LYS A 74 -38.69 16.19 -33.69
C LYS A 74 -39.19 15.10 -32.75
N LEU A 75 -38.63 15.02 -31.54
CA LEU A 75 -39.03 14.04 -30.53
C LEU A 75 -40.11 14.62 -29.62
N GLU A 76 -41.19 13.87 -29.41
CA GLU A 76 -42.32 14.29 -28.59
C GLU A 76 -42.19 13.72 -27.16
N ARG A 77 -42.18 14.61 -26.16
CA ARG A 77 -42.12 14.23 -24.75
C ARG A 77 -43.50 13.78 -24.24
N ILE A 78 -43.53 12.68 -23.49
CA ILE A 78 -44.72 12.13 -22.85
C ILE A 78 -45.06 12.93 -21.59
N ILE A 79 -44.07 13.18 -20.74
CA ILE A 79 -44.19 13.95 -19.51
C ILE A 79 -42.84 14.59 -19.16
N ASP A 80 -42.85 15.83 -18.67
CA ASP A 80 -41.66 16.52 -18.15
C ASP A 80 -41.62 16.45 -16.61
N PRO A 81 -40.75 15.61 -16.02
CA PRO A 81 -40.61 15.49 -14.57
C PRO A 81 -40.21 16.81 -13.88
N LYS A 82 -39.52 17.70 -14.60
CA LYS A 82 -39.04 18.98 -14.04
C LYS A 82 -40.17 19.90 -13.63
N THR A 83 -41.31 19.81 -14.32
CA THR A 83 -42.53 20.58 -13.97
C THR A 83 -43.09 20.19 -12.59
N MET A 84 -42.71 19.03 -12.07
CA MET A 84 -43.07 18.50 -10.74
C MET A 84 -41.90 18.59 -9.74
N GLY A 85 -40.77 19.19 -10.14
CA GLY A 85 -39.56 19.31 -9.34
C GLY A 85 -38.73 18.04 -9.27
N PHE A 86 -38.98 17.05 -10.13
CA PHE A 86 -38.21 15.79 -10.16
C PHE A 86 -37.03 15.89 -11.14
N TYR A 87 -35.85 15.48 -10.66
CA TYR A 87 -34.61 15.43 -11.44
C TYR A 87 -34.01 14.03 -11.36
N ALA A 88 -33.67 13.46 -12.51
CA ALA A 88 -33.13 12.12 -12.62
C ALA A 88 -31.62 12.08 -12.34
N PHE A 89 -31.17 11.09 -11.58
CA PHE A 89 -29.76 10.76 -11.41
C PHE A 89 -29.53 9.25 -11.36
N ASP A 90 -28.28 8.86 -11.54
CA ASP A 90 -27.80 7.48 -11.34
C ASP A 90 -26.93 7.43 -10.08
N ALA A 91 -27.21 6.49 -9.17
CA ALA A 91 -26.53 6.46 -7.87
C ALA A 91 -25.16 5.76 -7.91
N HIS A 92 -24.88 4.95 -8.94
CA HIS A 92 -23.57 4.35 -9.15
C HIS A 92 -23.33 4.06 -10.63
N SER A 93 -22.31 4.72 -11.19
CA SER A 93 -21.88 4.64 -12.59
C SER A 93 -20.39 4.97 -12.70
N HIS A 94 -19.78 4.79 -13.86
CA HIS A 94 -18.33 4.94 -14.06
C HIS A 94 -17.98 5.77 -15.29
N ILE A 95 -16.73 6.24 -15.31
CA ILE A 95 -16.00 6.68 -16.50
C ILE A 95 -14.95 5.59 -16.82
N SER A 96 -14.73 5.30 -18.10
CA SER A 96 -13.98 4.13 -18.59
C SER A 96 -12.53 4.11 -18.13
N ARG A 97 -12.08 2.91 -17.76
CA ARG A 97 -10.74 2.64 -17.19
C ARG A 97 -9.66 2.32 -18.22
N GLN A 98 -10.03 2.03 -19.47
CA GLN A 98 -9.13 1.40 -20.47
C GLN A 98 -8.94 2.20 -21.76
N LYS A 99 -9.72 3.28 -21.96
CA LYS A 99 -9.73 4.02 -23.22
C LYS A 99 -9.75 5.53 -22.94
N MET A 100 -8.61 6.03 -22.45
CA MET A 100 -8.33 7.46 -22.44
C MET A 100 -8.38 8.00 -23.88
N GLY A 101 -8.79 9.26 -24.08
CA GLY A 101 -8.61 9.95 -25.36
C GLY A 101 -7.14 10.00 -25.79
N LYS A 102 -6.85 10.49 -27.01
CA LYS A 102 -5.48 10.61 -27.55
C LYS A 102 -4.50 11.35 -26.62
N ASP A 103 -5.04 12.17 -25.71
CA ASP A 103 -4.31 13.01 -24.78
C ASP A 103 -4.30 12.49 -23.33
N GLY A 104 -4.79 11.26 -23.07
CA GLY A 104 -4.78 10.69 -21.71
C GLY A 104 -5.92 11.15 -20.79
N VAL A 105 -7.00 11.72 -21.34
CA VAL A 105 -8.11 12.32 -20.56
C VAL A 105 -9.41 11.52 -20.75
N ALA A 106 -10.22 11.44 -19.68
CA ALA A 106 -11.59 10.92 -19.67
C ALA A 106 -12.51 11.63 -20.68
N ASP A 107 -13.35 10.87 -21.41
CA ASP A 107 -14.29 11.43 -22.38
C ASP A 107 -15.64 11.84 -21.73
N ILE A 108 -15.58 12.89 -20.91
CA ILE A 108 -16.74 13.46 -20.20
C ILE A 108 -17.81 13.92 -21.19
N ARG A 109 -17.43 14.39 -22.38
CA ARG A 109 -18.39 14.87 -23.39
C ARG A 109 -19.26 13.74 -23.91
N THR A 110 -18.68 12.63 -24.32
CA THR A 110 -19.43 11.47 -24.82
C THR A 110 -20.38 10.91 -23.75
N MET A 111 -19.92 10.82 -22.51
CA MET A 111 -20.77 10.46 -21.37
C MET A 111 -21.92 11.47 -21.19
N GLY A 112 -21.65 12.78 -21.30
CA GLY A 112 -22.66 13.83 -21.19
C GLY A 112 -23.75 13.72 -22.25
N VAL A 113 -23.36 13.48 -23.51
CA VAL A 113 -24.31 13.25 -24.62
C VAL A 113 -25.17 12.02 -24.36
N ARG A 114 -24.60 10.94 -23.84
CA ARG A 114 -25.35 9.72 -23.49
C ARG A 114 -26.33 9.97 -22.35
N ALA A 115 -25.88 10.58 -21.26
CA ALA A 115 -26.72 10.87 -20.10
C ALA A 115 -27.92 11.74 -20.48
N ARG A 116 -27.70 12.81 -21.26
CA ARG A 116 -28.78 13.66 -21.80
C ARG A 116 -29.65 12.94 -22.82
N GLY A 117 -29.06 12.08 -23.65
CA GLY A 117 -29.78 11.21 -24.59
C GLY A 117 -30.64 10.15 -23.88
N GLU A 118 -30.29 9.79 -22.64
CA GLU A 118 -31.12 8.96 -21.77
C GLU A 118 -32.05 9.77 -20.86
N ASP A 119 -32.03 11.11 -20.93
CA ASP A 119 -32.83 12.02 -20.11
C ASP A 119 -32.47 11.97 -18.60
N TRP A 120 -31.17 11.93 -18.29
CA TRP A 120 -30.63 12.17 -16.94
C TRP A 120 -30.32 13.65 -16.71
N ASN A 121 -30.50 14.11 -15.47
CA ASN A 121 -30.17 15.47 -15.02
C ASN A 121 -28.84 15.51 -14.25
N VAL A 122 -28.55 14.52 -13.42
CA VAL A 122 -27.26 14.42 -12.73
C VAL A 122 -26.60 13.08 -13.04
N TYR A 123 -25.33 13.11 -13.39
CA TYR A 123 -24.52 11.91 -13.53
C TYR A 123 -23.43 11.91 -12.47
N PHE A 124 -23.64 11.13 -11.40
CA PHE A 124 -22.58 10.83 -10.44
C PHE A 124 -21.69 9.75 -11.04
N ALA A 125 -20.47 10.13 -11.39
CA ALA A 125 -19.48 9.22 -11.93
C ALA A 125 -18.51 8.79 -10.83
N GLY A 126 -18.29 7.48 -10.72
CA GLY A 126 -17.20 6.90 -9.94
C GLY A 126 -15.83 7.38 -10.40
N THR A 127 -14.78 6.89 -9.74
CA THR A 127 -13.44 7.42 -9.93
C THR A 127 -12.94 7.28 -11.38
N PRO A 128 -12.56 8.37 -12.07
CA PRO A 128 -11.87 8.24 -13.35
C PRO A 128 -10.49 7.63 -13.07
N TYR A 129 -10.21 6.47 -13.67
CA TYR A 129 -8.99 5.70 -13.44
C TYR A 129 -7.81 6.37 -14.16
N ASP A 130 -7.23 7.39 -13.53
CA ASP A 130 -6.01 8.03 -14.00
C ASP A 130 -4.82 7.13 -13.66
N GLY A 131 -4.33 6.42 -14.68
CA GLY A 131 -3.22 5.49 -14.54
C GLY A 131 -1.93 6.14 -14.02
N GLU A 132 -1.65 7.41 -14.35
CA GLU A 132 -0.46 8.11 -13.86
C GLU A 132 -0.63 8.52 -12.40
N ASN A 133 -1.81 8.98 -11.99
CA ASN A 133 -2.06 9.34 -10.59
C ASN A 133 -2.14 8.12 -9.66
N HIS A 134 -2.74 7.02 -10.11
CA HIS A 134 -2.64 5.74 -9.40
C HIS A 134 -1.19 5.28 -9.32
N TYR A 135 -0.40 5.48 -10.38
CA TYR A 135 1.04 5.17 -10.37
C TYR A 135 1.80 6.08 -9.36
N HIS A 136 1.57 7.39 -9.35
CA HIS A 136 2.20 8.33 -8.42
C HIS A 136 1.87 8.05 -6.95
N ILE A 137 0.61 7.74 -6.63
CA ILE A 137 0.18 7.32 -5.29
C ILE A 137 0.80 5.95 -4.94
N TYR A 138 0.86 5.02 -5.90
CA TYR A 138 1.49 3.70 -5.74
C TYR A 138 3.00 3.78 -5.41
N PHE A 139 3.69 4.84 -5.84
CA PHE A 139 5.11 5.12 -5.51
C PHE A 139 5.30 6.11 -4.36
N GLY A 140 4.26 6.40 -3.57
CA GLY A 140 4.37 7.20 -2.34
C GLY A 140 4.41 8.71 -2.56
N GLY A 141 3.91 9.21 -3.70
CA GLY A 141 3.62 10.63 -3.85
C GLY A 141 2.41 11.00 -2.99
N THR A 142 2.61 11.83 -1.97
CA THR A 142 1.56 12.36 -1.07
C THR A 142 1.02 13.73 -1.52
N ASP A 143 1.33 14.09 -2.75
CA ASP A 143 1.02 15.37 -3.34
C ASP A 143 -0.48 15.43 -3.67
N HIS A 144 -1.28 15.98 -2.74
CA HIS A 144 -2.67 16.38 -3.00
C HIS A 144 -2.69 17.55 -4.00
N ILE A 145 -2.39 17.30 -5.27
CA ILE A 145 -2.12 18.40 -6.21
C ILE A 145 -3.40 19.11 -6.70
N THR A 146 -4.58 18.49 -6.80
CA THR A 146 -5.84 19.15 -7.25
C THR A 146 -7.06 18.25 -6.97
N THR A 147 -8.28 18.75 -6.71
CA THR A 147 -9.50 17.89 -6.61
C THR A 147 -9.96 17.37 -7.98
N TYR A 148 -10.85 16.37 -8.07
CA TYR A 148 -11.39 15.96 -9.39
C TYR A 148 -12.21 17.06 -10.06
N ARG A 149 -13.00 17.81 -9.29
CA ARG A 149 -13.74 18.97 -9.78
C ARG A 149 -12.82 20.05 -10.35
N GLU A 150 -11.71 20.35 -9.69
CA GLU A 150 -10.76 21.34 -10.19
C GLU A 150 -9.92 20.79 -11.36
N TYR A 151 -9.59 19.50 -11.36
CA TYR A 151 -8.86 18.85 -12.46
C TYR A 151 -9.65 18.80 -13.77
N TYR A 152 -10.96 18.52 -13.68
CA TYR A 152 -11.86 18.47 -14.84
C TYR A 152 -12.66 19.75 -15.05
N LYS A 153 -12.31 20.86 -14.38
CA LYS A 153 -13.12 22.09 -14.33
C LYS A 153 -13.56 22.60 -15.69
N ASP A 154 -12.65 22.72 -16.65
CA ASP A 154 -12.96 23.23 -17.98
C ASP A 154 -13.91 22.28 -18.74
N LEU A 155 -13.73 20.97 -18.59
CA LEU A 155 -14.61 19.97 -19.19
C LEU A 155 -16.00 19.96 -18.54
N LEU A 156 -16.06 20.03 -17.21
CA LEU A 156 -17.31 20.10 -16.44
C LEU A 156 -18.10 21.36 -16.80
N GLU A 157 -17.44 22.52 -16.89
CA GLU A 157 -18.08 23.77 -17.29
C GLU A 157 -18.54 23.72 -18.76
N SER A 158 -17.80 23.05 -19.65
CA SER A 158 -18.21 22.88 -21.05
C SER A 158 -19.46 22.00 -21.24
N GLU A 159 -19.66 21.02 -20.36
CA GLU A 159 -20.81 20.09 -20.41
C GLU A 159 -22.00 20.52 -19.55
N LYS A 160 -21.81 21.48 -18.65
CA LYS A 160 -22.85 22.04 -17.79
C LYS A 160 -24.00 22.63 -18.61
N ARG A 161 -25.24 22.35 -18.21
CA ARG A 161 -26.46 22.97 -18.75
C ARG A 161 -27.38 23.35 -17.60
N ASP A 162 -28.41 24.15 -17.88
CA ASP A 162 -29.37 24.62 -16.86
C ASP A 162 -30.11 23.46 -16.16
N ASP A 163 -30.22 22.30 -16.82
CA ASP A 163 -30.89 21.10 -16.32
C ASP A 163 -30.00 19.85 -16.32
N TYR A 164 -28.69 20.01 -16.47
CA TYR A 164 -27.72 18.90 -16.48
C TYR A 164 -26.41 19.22 -15.73
N LEU A 165 -26.02 18.31 -14.84
CA LEU A 165 -24.78 18.36 -14.05
C LEU A 165 -24.03 17.02 -14.11
N VAL A 166 -22.71 17.11 -14.02
CA VAL A 166 -21.79 15.98 -13.92
C VAL A 166 -20.96 16.16 -12.65
N ASP A 167 -20.84 15.11 -11.86
CA ASP A 167 -20.01 15.10 -10.66
C ASP A 167 -19.11 13.87 -10.65
N PRO A 168 -17.82 14.01 -10.99
CA PRO A 168 -16.87 12.90 -10.99
C PRO A 168 -16.23 12.68 -9.62
N GLY A 169 -15.89 11.42 -9.32
CA GLY A 169 -15.14 11.04 -8.12
C GLY A 169 -15.97 10.35 -7.03
N GLY A 170 -17.21 9.97 -7.34
CA GLY A 170 -18.15 9.40 -6.38
C GLY A 170 -18.00 7.90 -6.12
N GLU A 171 -16.80 7.36 -5.93
CA GLU A 171 -16.59 5.94 -5.61
C GLU A 171 -15.67 5.82 -4.40
N PHE A 172 -16.17 5.20 -3.32
CA PHE A 172 -15.52 5.28 -2.01
C PHE A 172 -15.59 3.93 -1.27
N ILE A 173 -14.42 3.33 -1.06
CA ILE A 173 -14.21 1.98 -0.49
C ILE A 173 -14.81 0.88 -1.36
N LYS A 174 -13.90 0.19 -2.07
CA LYS A 174 -14.15 -1.04 -2.79
C LYS A 174 -13.34 -2.15 -2.13
N TYR A 175 -13.99 -2.94 -1.27
CA TYR A 175 -13.34 -3.82 -0.28
C TYR A 175 -14.09 -5.16 -0.16
N ARG A 176 -13.53 -6.15 0.57
CA ARG A 176 -14.27 -7.39 0.90
C ARG A 176 -15.53 -7.15 1.74
N TYR A 177 -15.65 -6.00 2.40
CA TYR A 177 -16.80 -5.63 3.22
C TYR A 177 -17.97 -5.02 2.44
N GLY A 178 -17.75 -4.70 1.16
CA GLY A 178 -18.76 -4.09 0.31
C GLY A 178 -18.21 -3.01 -0.60
N HIS A 179 -19.14 -2.30 -1.23
CA HIS A 179 -18.88 -1.23 -2.18
C HIS A 179 -19.80 -0.06 -1.88
N ILE A 180 -19.20 1.11 -1.61
CA ILE A 180 -19.93 2.32 -1.26
C ILE A 180 -19.63 3.42 -2.27
N VAL A 181 -20.65 4.21 -2.60
CA VAL A 181 -20.50 5.46 -3.36
C VAL A 181 -20.68 6.61 -2.40
N LEU A 182 -19.70 7.52 -2.35
CA LEU A 182 -19.81 8.81 -1.66
C LEU A 182 -20.00 9.91 -2.72
N ALA A 183 -21.24 10.32 -2.95
CA ALA A 183 -21.60 11.28 -3.99
C ALA A 183 -21.65 12.72 -3.45
N ASN A 184 -21.45 13.71 -4.34
CA ASN A 184 -21.30 15.13 -4.00
C ASN A 184 -20.14 15.41 -3.03
N TYR A 185 -19.00 14.77 -3.26
CA TYR A 185 -17.79 14.90 -2.46
C TYR A 185 -16.75 15.79 -3.15
N VAL A 186 -16.06 16.63 -2.37
CA VAL A 186 -15.21 17.70 -2.91
C VAL A 186 -13.78 17.26 -3.17
N GLU A 187 -13.20 16.45 -2.29
CA GLU A 187 -11.79 16.07 -2.39
C GLU A 187 -11.58 14.89 -3.36
N ARG A 188 -10.33 14.47 -3.56
CA ARG A 188 -10.07 13.20 -4.25
C ARG A 188 -10.28 12.06 -3.26
N PRO A 189 -11.00 10.98 -3.62
CA PRO A 189 -11.05 9.79 -2.80
C PRO A 189 -9.62 9.24 -2.68
N PRO A 190 -9.18 8.86 -1.47
CA PRO A 190 -7.89 8.23 -1.25
C PRO A 190 -8.03 6.74 -1.63
N VAL A 191 -8.22 6.48 -2.92
CA VAL A 191 -8.65 5.18 -3.46
C VAL A 191 -7.73 4.05 -3.00
N ASP A 192 -6.45 4.33 -2.72
CA ASP A 192 -5.45 3.36 -2.26
C ASP A 192 -5.24 3.32 -0.73
N GLU A 193 -5.68 4.31 0.06
CA GLU A 193 -5.56 4.29 1.55
C GLU A 193 -6.53 3.30 2.21
N PHE A 194 -7.72 3.12 1.63
CA PHE A 194 -8.76 2.22 2.15
C PHE A 194 -9.03 1.05 1.20
N ARG A 195 -8.11 0.81 0.26
CA ARG A 195 -8.15 -0.35 -0.62
C ARG A 195 -7.58 -1.54 0.11
N ASP A 196 -8.22 -2.69 -0.03
CA ASP A 196 -7.57 -3.93 0.41
C ASP A 196 -6.32 -4.14 -0.47
N PRO A 197 -5.12 -4.30 0.11
CA PRO A 197 -3.95 -4.72 -0.65
C PRO A 197 -4.19 -6.04 -1.40
N MET A 198 -5.11 -6.88 -0.89
CA MET A 198 -5.58 -8.12 -1.53
C MET A 198 -6.63 -7.89 -2.64
N TYR A 199 -7.25 -6.70 -2.72
CA TYR A 199 -8.26 -6.37 -3.73
C TYR A 199 -7.61 -5.85 -5.04
N HIS A 200 -6.34 -5.47 -5.03
CA HIS A 200 -5.60 -5.27 -6.29
C HIS A 200 -5.32 -6.61 -7.02
N CYS A 201 -5.28 -7.73 -6.30
CA CYS A 201 -5.23 -9.08 -6.89
C CYS A 201 -6.49 -9.40 -7.71
N TYR A 202 -7.60 -8.75 -7.38
CA TYR A 202 -8.96 -9.04 -7.84
C TYR A 202 -9.25 -8.55 -9.27
N GLU A 203 -8.60 -7.47 -9.71
CA GLU A 203 -8.76 -6.98 -11.08
C GLU A 203 -7.84 -7.72 -12.08
N GLN A 204 -6.88 -8.54 -11.62
CA GLN A 204 -5.90 -9.18 -12.50
C GLN A 204 -5.52 -10.65 -12.22
N ASN A 205 -5.89 -11.33 -11.12
CA ASN A 205 -5.41 -12.71 -10.90
C ASN A 205 -6.27 -13.68 -10.05
N ARG A 206 -6.00 -14.98 -10.25
CA ARG A 206 -6.89 -16.14 -10.10
C ARG A 206 -6.95 -16.85 -8.72
N TYR A 207 -6.53 -16.26 -7.60
CA TYR A 207 -6.50 -16.99 -6.31
C TYR A 207 -6.77 -16.16 -5.05
N THR A 208 -7.86 -16.44 -4.33
CA THR A 208 -8.09 -15.95 -2.95
C THR A 208 -8.67 -17.03 -2.04
N PRO A 209 -7.93 -17.51 -1.02
CA PRO A 209 -8.55 -18.06 0.17
C PRO A 209 -7.79 -17.58 1.43
N SER A 210 -8.12 -16.41 1.98
CA SER A 210 -7.88 -16.18 3.40
C SER A 210 -9.18 -15.69 4.07
N ILE A 211 -9.66 -16.51 4.99
CA ILE A 211 -10.86 -16.31 5.82
C ILE A 211 -10.53 -15.64 7.16
N GLY A 212 -9.29 -15.20 7.35
CA GLY A 212 -8.84 -14.54 8.57
C GLY A 212 -9.33 -13.09 8.67
N ILE A 213 -9.41 -12.59 9.91
CA ILE A 213 -9.55 -11.16 10.21
C ILE A 213 -8.38 -10.43 9.54
N PRO A 214 -8.57 -9.30 8.85
CA PRO A 214 -7.47 -8.61 8.16
C PRO A 214 -6.35 -8.23 9.12
N GLU A 215 -5.13 -8.71 8.88
CA GLU A 215 -3.93 -8.36 9.67
C GLU A 215 -3.24 -7.05 9.18
N PHE A 216 -3.93 -6.23 8.37
CA PHE A 216 -3.44 -4.98 7.79
C PHE A 216 -4.37 -3.78 8.09
N THR A 217 -3.74 -2.61 8.26
CA THR A 217 -4.19 -1.27 8.70
C THR A 217 -5.35 -0.59 7.92
N ASN A 218 -6.41 -1.31 7.57
CA ASN A 218 -7.59 -0.69 6.94
C ASN A 218 -8.63 -0.26 7.98
N ALA A 219 -9.08 1.00 7.91
CA ALA A 219 -10.18 1.48 8.74
C ALA A 219 -11.52 0.86 8.31
N ALA A 220 -12.46 0.71 9.24
CA ALA A 220 -13.84 0.30 8.94
C ALA A 220 -14.48 1.24 7.89
N PRO A 221 -15.44 0.77 7.04
CA PRO A 221 -16.04 1.62 6.02
C PRO A 221 -16.64 2.92 6.57
N SER A 222 -17.38 2.83 7.67
CA SER A 222 -17.91 3.97 8.40
C SER A 222 -16.83 4.91 8.97
N ILE A 223 -15.70 4.41 9.47
CA ILE A 223 -14.59 5.24 9.97
C ILE A 223 -13.97 6.05 8.83
N ALA A 224 -13.77 5.41 7.67
CA ALA A 224 -13.28 6.09 6.49
C ALA A 224 -14.29 7.14 5.99
N LEU A 225 -15.59 6.82 5.95
CA LEU A 225 -16.63 7.81 5.63
C LEU A 225 -16.60 9.01 6.59
N LYS A 226 -16.45 8.81 7.91
CA LYS A 226 -16.34 9.91 8.89
C LYS A 226 -15.20 10.88 8.63
N LYS A 227 -14.11 10.44 8.01
CA LYS A 227 -12.96 11.29 7.68
C LYS A 227 -13.25 12.26 6.53
N TYR A 228 -14.07 11.85 5.56
CA TYR A 228 -14.20 12.54 4.26
C TYR A 228 -15.62 13.04 3.93
N ARG A 229 -16.64 12.47 4.55
CA ARG A 229 -18.02 12.89 4.37
C ARG A 229 -18.24 14.27 5.00
N ASP A 230 -19.01 15.11 4.33
CA ASP A 230 -19.47 16.42 4.81
C ASP A 230 -21.01 16.48 4.82
N GLU A 231 -21.56 17.66 5.14
CA GLU A 231 -23.01 17.87 5.22
C GLU A 231 -23.73 17.84 3.86
N ASN A 232 -23.00 17.99 2.75
CA ASN A 232 -23.52 18.06 1.40
C ASN A 232 -23.47 16.72 0.69
N SER A 233 -22.54 15.83 1.07
CA SER A 233 -22.39 14.49 0.49
C SER A 233 -23.37 13.44 1.04
N PHE A 234 -23.56 12.37 0.29
CA PHE A 234 -24.37 11.23 0.70
C PHE A 234 -23.70 9.91 0.31
N ALA A 235 -23.88 8.90 1.17
CA ALA A 235 -23.28 7.58 0.99
C ALA A 235 -24.34 6.52 0.61
N VAL A 236 -24.00 5.67 -0.37
CA VAL A 236 -24.89 4.65 -0.94
C VAL A 236 -24.21 3.28 -0.91
N PHE A 237 -24.87 2.25 -0.36
CA PHE A 237 -24.49 0.85 -0.61
C PHE A 237 -24.86 0.43 -2.03
N CYS A 238 -23.85 0.09 -2.83
CA CYS A 238 -24.00 -0.30 -4.23
C CYS A 238 -24.09 -1.81 -4.37
N HIS A 239 -24.89 -2.27 -5.36
CA HIS A 239 -25.13 -3.67 -5.67
C HIS A 239 -24.99 -4.63 -4.45
N PRO A 240 -25.84 -4.48 -3.41
CA PRO A 240 -25.54 -4.95 -2.05
C PRO A 240 -25.40 -6.48 -1.89
N THR A 241 -25.87 -7.25 -2.88
CA THR A 241 -25.77 -8.72 -2.94
C THR A 241 -24.84 -9.23 -4.03
N SER A 242 -24.00 -8.36 -4.61
CA SER A 242 -23.19 -8.72 -5.78
C SER A 242 -22.10 -9.74 -5.42
N TRP A 243 -22.22 -10.92 -5.99
CA TRP A 243 -21.19 -11.96 -5.94
C TRP A 243 -21.23 -12.76 -7.25
N TRP A 244 -20.10 -13.30 -7.67
CA TRP A 244 -19.99 -14.14 -8.88
C TRP A 244 -18.89 -15.17 -8.74
N THR A 245 -18.76 -16.03 -9.74
CA THR A 245 -17.65 -16.98 -9.82
C THR A 245 -16.76 -16.56 -10.99
N GLU A 246 -15.45 -16.41 -10.75
CA GLU A 246 -14.51 -16.10 -11.82
C GLU A 246 -14.47 -17.24 -12.85
N PRO A 247 -14.85 -17.02 -14.13
CA PRO A 247 -15.05 -18.08 -15.11
C PRO A 247 -13.82 -18.96 -15.37
N ARG A 248 -12.62 -18.48 -15.07
CA ARG A 248 -11.36 -19.20 -15.32
C ARG A 248 -10.81 -19.93 -14.09
N SER A 249 -11.18 -19.54 -12.87
CA SER A 249 -10.65 -20.11 -11.62
C SER A 249 -11.70 -20.79 -10.75
N GLU A 250 -12.99 -20.63 -11.08
CA GLU A 250 -14.13 -21.11 -10.30
C GLU A 250 -14.18 -20.57 -8.85
N GLN A 251 -13.50 -19.45 -8.59
CA GLN A 251 -13.46 -18.86 -7.25
C GLN A 251 -14.61 -17.90 -7.00
N PHE A 252 -15.07 -17.91 -5.75
CA PHE A 252 -16.07 -16.97 -5.25
C PHE A 252 -15.50 -15.55 -5.25
N VAL A 253 -16.27 -14.65 -5.86
CA VAL A 253 -16.02 -13.23 -5.93
C VAL A 253 -17.17 -12.49 -5.30
N THR A 254 -16.89 -11.46 -4.51
CA THR A 254 -17.92 -10.70 -3.81
C THR A 254 -17.62 -9.22 -3.71
N ASN A 255 -18.67 -8.42 -3.89
CA ASN A 255 -18.82 -7.05 -3.42
C ASN A 255 -20.06 -6.94 -2.50
N ILE A 256 -20.45 -8.04 -1.86
CA ILE A 256 -21.56 -8.06 -0.91
C ILE A 256 -21.27 -7.04 0.18
N SER A 257 -22.26 -6.21 0.49
CA SER A 257 -22.19 -5.25 1.60
C SER A 257 -22.27 -5.98 2.94
N SER A 258 -21.24 -6.75 3.30
CA SER A 258 -21.25 -7.63 4.48
C SER A 258 -21.33 -6.87 5.80
N THR A 259 -20.95 -5.60 5.81
CA THR A 259 -21.03 -4.72 6.99
C THR A 259 -22.29 -3.85 7.00
N ILE A 260 -23.26 -4.07 6.10
CA ILE A 260 -24.46 -3.23 5.94
C ILE A 260 -25.20 -2.98 7.26
N ALA A 261 -25.29 -4.00 8.13
CA ALA A 261 -25.93 -3.87 9.44
C ALA A 261 -25.13 -2.96 10.38
N PHE A 262 -23.82 -3.16 10.47
CA PHE A 262 -22.94 -2.37 11.33
C PHE A 262 -22.90 -0.90 10.87
N ASP A 263 -22.56 -0.68 9.60
CA ASP A 263 -22.33 0.66 9.05
C ASP A 263 -23.60 1.51 9.02
N SER A 264 -24.77 0.91 8.77
CA SER A 264 -26.05 1.64 8.85
C SER A 264 -26.35 2.15 10.26
N LEU A 265 -25.95 1.41 11.31
CA LEU A 265 -26.14 1.81 12.71
C LEU A 265 -25.18 2.94 13.13
N THR A 266 -24.09 3.17 12.39
CA THR A 266 -23.19 4.30 12.66
C THR A 266 -23.78 5.65 12.25
N GLY A 267 -24.78 5.66 11.36
CA GLY A 267 -25.35 6.86 10.74
C GLY A 267 -24.55 7.38 9.54
N MET A 268 -23.49 6.69 9.13
CA MET A 268 -22.61 7.14 8.04
C MET A 268 -23.14 6.85 6.63
N VAL A 269 -24.11 5.95 6.48
CA VAL A 269 -24.69 5.57 5.17
C VAL A 269 -26.15 5.98 5.08
N ASP A 270 -26.52 6.66 3.99
CA ASP A 270 -27.83 7.28 3.81
C ASP A 270 -28.80 6.43 2.98
N ALA A 271 -28.26 5.67 2.04
CA ALA A 271 -29.04 4.97 1.03
C ALA A 271 -28.46 3.60 0.66
N MET A 272 -29.29 2.78 0.02
CA MET A 272 -28.91 1.51 -0.57
C MET A 272 -29.57 1.37 -1.94
N VAL A 273 -28.87 0.75 -2.88
CA VAL A 273 -29.45 0.43 -4.18
C VAL A 273 -30.52 -0.66 -4.03
N ILE A 274 -31.71 -0.37 -4.55
CA ILE A 274 -32.88 -1.27 -4.57
C ILE A 274 -33.29 -1.67 -6.00
N LEU A 275 -32.67 -1.08 -7.02
CA LEU A 275 -32.92 -1.33 -8.43
C LEU A 275 -31.61 -1.20 -9.23
N GLY A 276 -31.18 -2.28 -9.89
CA GLY A 276 -29.93 -2.33 -10.67
C GLY A 276 -29.78 -3.70 -11.35
N TYR A 277 -28.94 -3.86 -12.38
CA TYR A 277 -28.76 -5.13 -13.12
C TYR A 277 -30.04 -5.85 -13.64
N GLY A 278 -31.20 -5.19 -13.62
CA GLY A 278 -32.49 -5.73 -14.07
C GLY A 278 -33.65 -4.80 -13.72
N ALA A 279 -34.68 -4.76 -14.57
CA ALA A 279 -35.88 -3.93 -14.36
C ALA A 279 -36.68 -4.27 -13.09
N ASP A 280 -36.48 -5.45 -12.48
CA ASP A 280 -37.09 -5.80 -11.20
C ASP A 280 -36.16 -6.70 -10.36
N LYS A 281 -35.42 -6.13 -9.40
CA LYS A 281 -34.55 -6.85 -8.45
C LYS A 281 -35.18 -7.04 -7.08
N THR A 282 -35.97 -8.10 -6.95
CA THR A 282 -36.65 -8.42 -5.69
C THR A 282 -35.68 -8.67 -4.53
N ASN A 283 -34.49 -9.23 -4.76
CA ASN A 283 -33.56 -9.55 -3.66
C ASN A 283 -32.97 -8.30 -2.99
N TYR A 284 -32.68 -7.23 -3.74
CA TYR A 284 -32.23 -5.97 -3.15
C TYR A 284 -33.34 -5.39 -2.25
N ARG A 285 -34.59 -5.44 -2.72
CA ARG A 285 -35.75 -4.99 -1.94
C ARG A 285 -36.01 -5.83 -0.70
N LYS A 286 -35.77 -7.14 -0.72
CA LYS A 286 -35.94 -7.98 0.47
C LYS A 286 -35.03 -7.52 1.61
N ILE A 287 -33.78 -7.19 1.30
CA ILE A 287 -32.84 -6.64 2.30
C ILE A 287 -33.31 -5.26 2.74
N TRP A 288 -33.73 -4.41 1.81
CA TRP A 288 -34.26 -3.09 2.14
C TRP A 288 -35.45 -3.17 3.10
N TYR A 289 -36.43 -4.03 2.82
CA TYR A 289 -37.57 -4.27 3.70
C TYR A 289 -37.14 -4.84 5.04
N ALA A 290 -36.11 -5.71 5.07
CA ALA A 290 -35.57 -6.22 6.32
C ALA A 290 -35.01 -5.10 7.22
N LEU A 291 -34.36 -4.09 6.63
CA LEU A 291 -33.88 -2.91 7.36
C LEU A 291 -35.07 -2.03 7.81
N LEU A 292 -35.98 -1.69 6.89
CA LEU A 292 -37.15 -0.84 7.19
C LEU A 292 -38.06 -1.46 8.26
N ASN A 293 -38.29 -2.78 8.21
CA ASN A 293 -39.11 -3.51 9.18
C ASN A 293 -38.49 -3.55 10.58
N ARG A 294 -37.17 -3.32 10.69
CA ARG A 294 -36.46 -3.13 11.97
C ARG A 294 -36.53 -1.69 12.47
N GLY A 295 -37.33 -0.84 11.81
CA GLY A 295 -37.51 0.55 12.17
C GLY A 295 -36.33 1.43 11.75
N TRP A 296 -35.60 1.07 10.69
CA TRP A 296 -34.49 1.86 10.19
C TRP A 296 -34.98 2.87 9.15
N ARG A 297 -34.29 4.01 9.07
CA ARG A 297 -34.38 4.92 7.93
C ARG A 297 -33.26 4.55 6.94
N MET A 298 -33.64 4.16 5.73
CA MET A 298 -32.71 3.79 4.67
C MET A 298 -33.36 4.12 3.32
N THR A 299 -32.78 5.06 2.57
CA THR A 299 -33.34 5.49 1.28
C THR A 299 -33.01 4.46 0.19
N GLY A 300 -34.00 4.09 -0.61
CA GLY A 300 -33.83 3.25 -1.79
C GLY A 300 -33.50 4.08 -3.03
N VAL A 301 -32.40 3.75 -3.71
CA VAL A 301 -31.96 4.37 -4.97
C VAL A 301 -31.74 3.33 -6.08
N ALA A 302 -31.47 3.78 -7.31
CA ALA A 302 -31.18 2.93 -8.45
C ALA A 302 -29.75 3.13 -8.95
N GLU A 303 -29.15 2.06 -9.50
CA GLU A 303 -27.84 2.13 -10.14
C GLU A 303 -27.83 1.51 -11.53
N THR A 304 -26.93 2.00 -12.39
CA THR A 304 -26.63 1.37 -13.69
C THR A 304 -25.34 0.56 -13.66
N ASP A 305 -24.37 0.94 -12.82
CA ASP A 305 -23.03 0.34 -12.69
C ASP A 305 -22.35 0.13 -14.05
N HIS A 306 -22.15 1.22 -14.79
CA HIS A 306 -21.65 1.15 -16.16
C HIS A 306 -20.76 2.32 -16.55
N CYS A 307 -19.84 2.10 -17.51
CA CYS A 307 -19.00 3.16 -18.07
C CYS A 307 -19.78 3.98 -19.11
N GLY A 308 -20.02 5.25 -18.84
CA GLY A 308 -20.80 6.14 -19.71
C GLY A 308 -20.18 6.37 -21.10
N ASP A 309 -18.86 6.21 -21.21
CA ASP A 309 -17.98 6.61 -22.31
C ASP A 309 -17.36 5.45 -23.12
N ASP A 310 -17.69 4.17 -22.86
CA ASP A 310 -17.08 3.04 -23.60
C ASP A 310 -17.59 2.92 -25.06
N PRO A 311 -16.71 3.01 -26.08
CA PRO A 311 -17.08 2.91 -27.49
C PRO A 311 -17.60 1.54 -27.96
N ASP A 312 -17.28 0.43 -27.28
CA ASP A 312 -17.89 -0.87 -27.58
C ASP A 312 -19.38 -0.91 -27.21
N HIS A 313 -19.79 -0.03 -26.28
CA HIS A 313 -21.17 0.22 -25.90
C HIS A 313 -21.81 1.37 -26.69
N LEU A 314 -21.03 2.36 -27.14
CA LEU A 314 -21.48 3.34 -28.15
C LEU A 314 -21.83 2.64 -29.48
N SER A 315 -21.09 1.59 -29.85
CA SER A 315 -21.40 0.73 -31.02
C SER A 315 -22.53 -0.29 -30.76
N GLY A 316 -23.06 -0.36 -29.53
CA GLY A 316 -24.28 -1.07 -29.18
C GLY A 316 -24.15 -2.58 -28.95
N LYS A 317 -22.97 -3.19 -28.78
CA LYS A 317 -22.88 -4.66 -28.61
C LYS A 317 -23.58 -5.21 -27.34
N ARG A 318 -23.85 -4.38 -26.33
CA ARG A 318 -24.75 -4.68 -25.20
C ARG A 318 -25.73 -3.52 -24.98
N THR A 319 -27.01 -3.82 -24.83
CA THR A 319 -28.04 -2.86 -24.37
C THR A 319 -27.91 -2.67 -22.87
N VAL A 320 -27.59 -1.47 -22.42
CA VAL A 320 -27.72 -1.08 -21.02
C VAL A 320 -29.11 -0.53 -20.83
N GLU A 321 -29.88 -1.11 -19.92
CA GLU A 321 -31.17 -0.56 -19.49
C GLU A 321 -30.90 0.51 -18.41
N PRO A 322 -31.26 1.78 -18.65
CA PRO A 322 -30.90 2.88 -17.76
C PRO A 322 -31.87 2.98 -16.58
N TYR A 323 -31.51 2.33 -15.46
CA TYR A 323 -32.15 2.52 -14.16
C TYR A 323 -31.76 3.89 -13.61
N ARG A 324 -32.66 4.54 -12.87
CA ARG A 324 -32.42 5.88 -12.34
C ARG A 324 -33.25 6.17 -11.12
N THR A 325 -32.81 7.16 -10.35
CA THR A 325 -33.57 7.73 -9.25
C THR A 325 -34.05 9.12 -9.63
N TYR A 326 -35.31 9.43 -9.38
CA TYR A 326 -35.82 10.79 -9.44
C TYR A 326 -35.86 11.39 -8.05
N SER A 327 -35.15 12.50 -7.86
CA SER A 327 -35.13 13.28 -6.63
C SER A 327 -36.01 14.52 -6.76
N ARG A 328 -36.88 14.74 -5.78
CA ARG A 328 -37.65 15.98 -5.70
C ARG A 328 -36.78 17.08 -5.10
N CYS A 329 -36.55 18.13 -5.87
CA CYS A 329 -35.63 19.21 -5.52
C CYS A 329 -36.35 20.56 -5.50
N LYS A 330 -36.09 21.38 -4.48
CA LYS A 330 -36.55 22.79 -4.45
C LYS A 330 -35.85 23.66 -5.50
N ALA A 331 -34.58 23.34 -5.77
CA ALA A 331 -33.76 23.95 -6.80
C ALA A 331 -32.84 22.88 -7.39
N PHE A 332 -32.54 22.97 -8.69
CA PHE A 332 -31.65 22.02 -9.35
C PHE A 332 -30.19 22.34 -9.01
N THR A 333 -29.65 21.63 -8.01
CA THR A 333 -28.27 21.72 -7.54
C THR A 333 -27.83 20.34 -7.04
N LEU A 334 -26.52 20.06 -7.02
CA LEU A 334 -26.01 18.81 -6.43
C LEU A 334 -26.42 18.68 -4.96
N ASP A 335 -26.30 19.76 -4.19
CA ASP A 335 -26.61 19.76 -2.76
C ASP A 335 -28.08 19.43 -2.47
N GLU A 336 -29.02 19.97 -3.26
CA GLU A 336 -30.44 19.68 -3.08
C GLU A 336 -30.79 18.25 -3.54
N VAL A 337 -30.13 17.72 -4.59
CA VAL A 337 -30.27 16.31 -4.98
C VAL A 337 -29.79 15.41 -3.85
N SER A 338 -28.59 15.66 -3.31
CA SER A 338 -28.03 14.91 -2.18
C SER A 338 -28.90 15.01 -0.93
N ALA A 339 -29.41 16.20 -0.62
CA ALA A 339 -30.31 16.42 0.52
C ALA A 339 -31.65 15.71 0.32
N SER A 340 -32.19 15.67 -0.90
CA SER A 340 -33.39 14.89 -1.24
C SER A 340 -33.20 13.40 -0.96
N VAL A 341 -32.05 12.83 -1.33
CA VAL A 341 -31.71 11.43 -1.03
C VAL A 341 -31.61 11.18 0.48
N ARG A 342 -30.90 12.04 1.23
CA ARG A 342 -30.80 11.92 2.70
C ARG A 342 -32.16 12.02 3.40
N ARG A 343 -33.10 12.80 2.84
CA ARG A 343 -34.48 12.89 3.35
C ARG A 343 -35.36 11.72 2.96
N GLY A 344 -35.02 10.97 1.90
CA GLY A 344 -35.87 9.92 1.32
C GLY A 344 -36.94 10.42 0.36
N ASP A 345 -36.84 11.67 -0.13
CA ASP A 345 -37.80 12.29 -1.05
C ASP A 345 -37.42 12.01 -2.50
N CYS A 346 -37.36 10.73 -2.84
CA CYS A 346 -37.01 10.23 -4.17
C CYS A 346 -37.65 8.86 -4.48
N PHE A 347 -37.57 8.42 -5.74
CA PHE A 347 -38.00 7.08 -6.14
C PHE A 347 -37.08 6.48 -7.21
N ALA A 348 -36.90 5.16 -7.17
CA ALA A 348 -36.11 4.41 -8.14
C ALA A 348 -37.01 3.89 -9.28
N THR A 349 -36.58 3.97 -10.54
CA THR A 349 -37.40 3.54 -11.68
C THR A 349 -36.59 2.98 -12.85
N SER A 350 -37.20 2.05 -13.59
CA SER A 350 -36.72 1.55 -14.88
C SER A 350 -37.46 2.18 -16.07
N GLY A 351 -38.37 3.14 -15.83
CA GLY A 351 -39.14 3.80 -16.89
C GLY A 351 -40.26 4.72 -16.38
N PRO A 352 -41.37 4.17 -15.84
CA PRO A 352 -42.54 4.95 -15.46
C PRO A 352 -42.29 5.82 -14.22
N LEU A 353 -43.12 6.84 -14.00
CA LEU A 353 -43.01 7.73 -12.84
C LEU A 353 -44.10 7.43 -11.83
N LEU A 354 -43.76 7.59 -10.55
CA LEU A 354 -44.67 7.40 -9.43
C LEU A 354 -44.45 8.51 -8.40
N ASP A 355 -45.51 9.20 -8.05
CA ASP A 355 -45.56 10.10 -6.90
C ASP A 355 -46.71 9.67 -5.99
N TYR A 356 -46.54 9.76 -4.68
CA TYR A 356 -47.63 9.49 -3.75
C TYR A 356 -47.50 10.26 -2.45
N THR A 357 -48.63 10.38 -1.76
CA THR A 357 -48.70 10.93 -0.41
C THR A 357 -49.53 10.03 0.49
N LEU A 358 -49.26 10.12 1.79
CA LEU A 358 -50.06 9.50 2.85
C LEU A 358 -50.47 10.60 3.84
N ASP A 359 -51.78 10.85 4.00
CA ASP A 359 -52.32 12.00 4.74
C ASP A 359 -51.64 13.34 4.34
N GLY A 360 -51.32 13.49 3.05
CA GLY A 360 -50.65 14.67 2.50
C GLY A 360 -49.15 14.77 2.78
N ARG A 361 -48.54 13.76 3.43
CA ARG A 361 -47.10 13.64 3.63
C ARG A 361 -46.43 12.89 2.50
N ILE A 362 -45.22 13.31 2.15
CA ILE A 362 -44.42 12.76 1.05
C ILE A 362 -43.42 11.70 1.55
N PRO A 363 -42.88 10.86 0.65
CA PRO A 363 -41.80 9.93 0.98
C PRO A 363 -40.68 10.56 1.82
N GLY A 364 -40.22 9.84 2.84
CA GLY A 364 -39.23 10.29 3.81
C GLY A 364 -39.80 10.94 5.07
N GLU A 365 -41.01 11.51 5.00
CA GLU A 365 -41.68 12.12 6.17
C GLU A 365 -42.26 11.09 7.14
N VAL A 366 -42.56 11.56 8.36
CA VAL A 366 -43.09 10.75 9.47
C VAL A 366 -44.47 11.24 9.89
N ILE A 367 -45.40 10.30 10.09
CA ILE A 367 -46.75 10.49 10.62
C ILE A 367 -46.87 9.70 11.92
N PRO A 368 -47.52 10.23 12.97
CA PRO A 368 -47.81 9.45 14.18
C PRO A 368 -48.67 8.22 13.87
N TRP A 369 -48.36 7.10 14.51
CA TRP A 369 -49.16 5.88 14.40
C TRP A 369 -50.25 5.83 15.47
N GLU A 370 -51.47 5.49 15.05
CA GLU A 370 -52.63 5.26 15.91
C GLU A 370 -53.30 3.92 15.53
N GLU A 371 -53.61 3.10 16.52
CA GLU A 371 -54.26 1.80 16.31
C GLU A 371 -55.63 1.97 15.62
N GLY A 372 -55.83 1.25 14.52
CA GLY A 372 -57.08 1.28 13.75
C GLY A 372 -57.35 2.56 12.95
N ARG A 373 -56.44 3.55 12.98
CA ARG A 373 -56.54 4.76 12.14
C ARG A 373 -56.41 4.41 10.66
N GLU A 374 -57.30 4.96 9.85
CA GLU A 374 -57.20 4.94 8.40
C GLU A 374 -56.39 6.14 7.92
N TYR A 375 -55.39 5.90 7.09
CA TYR A 375 -54.56 6.92 6.45
C TYR A 375 -54.95 7.00 4.97
N GLU A 376 -55.12 8.21 4.46
CA GLU A 376 -55.49 8.47 3.07
C GLU A 376 -54.25 8.43 2.18
N LEU A 377 -54.18 7.42 1.31
CA LEU A 377 -53.13 7.29 0.30
C LEU A 377 -53.62 7.88 -1.02
N LYS A 378 -52.83 8.79 -1.59
CA LYS A 378 -53.03 9.32 -2.94
C LYS A 378 -51.78 9.10 -3.75
N ALA A 379 -51.87 8.31 -4.81
CA ALA A 379 -50.79 8.08 -5.76
C ALA A 379 -51.16 8.61 -7.14
N LYS A 380 -50.14 9.05 -7.87
CA LYS A 380 -50.21 9.45 -9.27
C LYS A 380 -49.08 8.78 -10.04
N ALA A 381 -49.42 8.18 -11.16
CA ALA A 381 -48.54 7.39 -11.97
C ALA A 381 -48.53 7.88 -13.42
N TRP A 382 -47.38 7.82 -14.08
CA TRP A 382 -47.22 8.18 -15.48
C TRP A 382 -46.52 7.06 -16.24
N ALA A 383 -47.09 6.68 -17.38
CA ALA A 383 -46.55 5.66 -18.25
C ALA A 383 -45.26 6.14 -18.95
N CYS A 384 -44.39 5.18 -19.29
CA CYS A 384 -43.28 5.42 -20.20
C CYS A 384 -43.66 4.98 -21.62
N CYS A 385 -42.78 5.22 -22.59
CA CYS A 385 -43.06 4.91 -24.00
C CYS A 385 -43.15 3.41 -24.33
N GLU A 386 -42.76 2.52 -23.41
CA GLU A 386 -42.69 1.09 -23.65
C GLU A 386 -43.97 0.34 -23.26
N GLY A 387 -44.77 0.87 -22.32
CA GLY A 387 -45.92 0.16 -21.79
C GLY A 387 -46.91 1.04 -21.05
N THR A 388 -48.17 0.61 -21.04
CA THR A 388 -49.25 1.25 -20.28
C THR A 388 -49.22 0.83 -18.81
N LEU A 389 -49.72 1.69 -17.92
CA LEU A 389 -49.83 1.42 -16.49
C LEU A 389 -50.66 0.15 -16.23
N ARG A 390 -50.21 -0.68 -15.29
CA ARG A 390 -50.88 -1.94 -14.94
C ARG A 390 -51.46 -1.90 -13.54
N GLU A 391 -50.62 -1.69 -12.54
CA GLU A 391 -51.00 -1.76 -11.13
C GLU A 391 -50.04 -0.95 -10.26
N ILE A 392 -50.56 -0.43 -9.15
CA ILE A 392 -49.78 0.15 -8.06
C ILE A 392 -49.87 -0.82 -6.88
N GLU A 393 -48.78 -1.49 -6.59
CA GLU A 393 -48.60 -2.36 -5.44
C GLU A 393 -48.38 -1.53 -4.18
N ILE A 394 -49.28 -1.68 -3.21
CA ILE A 394 -49.25 -0.96 -1.93
C ILE A 394 -48.65 -1.89 -0.89
N VAL A 395 -47.54 -1.45 -0.30
CA VAL A 395 -46.75 -2.23 0.64
C VAL A 395 -46.83 -1.58 2.02
N VAL A 396 -47.24 -2.36 3.01
CA VAL A 396 -47.26 -1.98 4.42
C VAL A 396 -46.34 -2.92 5.19
N ASN A 397 -45.32 -2.38 5.84
CA ASN A 397 -44.36 -3.17 6.63
C ASN A 397 -43.76 -4.38 5.88
N GLY A 398 -43.50 -4.19 4.58
CA GLY A 398 -42.91 -5.20 3.69
C GLY A 398 -43.93 -6.17 3.07
N GLU A 399 -45.20 -6.11 3.48
CA GLU A 399 -46.26 -6.95 2.94
C GLU A 399 -47.14 -6.18 1.95
N THR A 400 -47.43 -6.82 0.81
CA THR A 400 -48.33 -6.25 -0.19
C THR A 400 -49.78 -6.45 0.25
N ILE A 401 -50.47 -5.33 0.51
CA ILE A 401 -51.88 -5.35 0.94
C ILE A 401 -52.87 -5.23 -0.24
N GLY A 402 -52.39 -4.79 -1.40
CA GLY A 402 -53.21 -4.62 -2.59
C GLY A 402 -52.41 -4.22 -3.82
N LYS A 403 -52.99 -4.48 -5.00
CA LYS A 403 -52.43 -4.10 -6.32
C LYS A 403 -53.50 -3.44 -7.20
N PRO A 404 -54.14 -2.35 -6.74
CA PRO A 404 -55.13 -1.66 -7.57
C PRO A 404 -54.51 -1.13 -8.87
N ALA A 405 -55.28 -1.20 -9.95
CA ALA A 405 -54.97 -0.44 -11.16
C ALA A 405 -55.25 1.05 -10.91
N PRO A 406 -54.37 1.96 -11.35
CA PRO A 406 -54.69 3.38 -11.36
C PRO A 406 -55.84 3.65 -12.34
N ASP A 407 -56.54 4.76 -12.16
CA ASP A 407 -57.59 5.18 -13.08
C ASP A 407 -57.03 5.64 -14.45
N GLU A 408 -57.91 6.09 -15.33
CA GLU A 408 -57.55 6.57 -16.67
C GLU A 408 -56.61 7.79 -16.67
N ASN A 409 -56.55 8.54 -15.57
CA ASN A 409 -55.66 9.69 -15.37
C ASN A 409 -54.36 9.30 -14.65
N GLY A 410 -54.16 8.01 -14.35
CA GLY A 410 -53.03 7.50 -13.60
C GLY A 410 -53.16 7.75 -12.09
N GLU A 411 -54.34 8.09 -11.58
CA GLU A 411 -54.56 8.42 -10.18
C GLU A 411 -55.11 7.24 -9.38
N LEU A 412 -54.74 7.17 -8.11
CA LEU A 412 -55.25 6.18 -7.16
C LEU A 412 -55.46 6.88 -5.81
N THR A 413 -56.68 6.80 -5.28
CA THR A 413 -56.98 7.20 -3.90
C THR A 413 -57.54 6.01 -3.15
N MET A 414 -56.97 5.69 -1.99
CA MET A 414 -57.47 4.64 -1.13
C MET A 414 -57.14 4.90 0.33
N LYS A 415 -57.78 4.14 1.22
CA LYS A 415 -57.46 4.15 2.64
C LYS A 415 -56.60 2.95 2.98
N VAL A 416 -55.59 3.17 3.81
CA VAL A 416 -54.67 2.15 4.29
C VAL A 416 -54.69 2.16 5.82
N THR A 417 -54.69 0.98 6.43
CA THR A 417 -54.52 0.81 7.87
C THR A 417 -53.22 0.03 8.11
N LEU A 418 -52.54 0.33 9.21
CA LEU A 418 -51.33 -0.38 9.59
C LEU A 418 -51.57 -1.18 10.87
N PRO A 419 -51.21 -2.47 10.92
CA PRO A 419 -51.42 -3.30 12.10
C PRO A 419 -50.52 -2.88 13.28
N ALA A 420 -49.39 -2.26 12.99
CA ALA A 420 -48.44 -1.70 13.94
C ALA A 420 -47.71 -0.52 13.28
N GLU A 421 -46.99 0.28 14.07
CA GLU A 421 -46.11 1.30 13.51
C GLU A 421 -45.10 0.71 12.50
N GLY A 422 -44.67 1.51 11.55
CA GLY A 422 -43.75 1.13 10.50
C GLY A 422 -43.81 2.09 9.32
N TYR A 423 -44.20 1.61 8.14
CA TYR A 423 -44.20 2.42 6.92
C TYR A 423 -45.20 1.93 5.86
N VAL A 424 -45.50 2.83 4.93
CA VAL A 424 -46.25 2.55 3.69
C VAL A 424 -45.42 3.00 2.50
N LEU A 425 -45.30 2.17 1.47
CA LEU A 425 -44.70 2.52 0.18
C LEU A 425 -45.50 1.99 -1.01
N CYS A 426 -45.22 2.55 -2.18
CA CYS A 426 -45.89 2.19 -3.43
C CYS A 426 -44.88 1.68 -4.48
N ILE A 427 -45.27 0.63 -5.21
CA ILE A 427 -44.54 0.11 -6.37
C ILE A 427 -45.45 0.15 -7.59
N LEU A 428 -45.10 0.96 -8.58
CA LEU A 428 -45.79 1.00 -9.86
C LEU A 428 -45.22 -0.06 -10.79
N ARG A 429 -46.11 -0.76 -11.50
CA ARG A 429 -45.77 -1.72 -12.55
C ARG A 429 -46.54 -1.39 -13.83
N ASP A 430 -45.87 -1.52 -14.97
CA ASP A 430 -46.48 -1.37 -16.29
C ASP A 430 -46.61 -2.72 -17.01
N ASN A 431 -47.25 -2.70 -18.19
CA ASN A 431 -47.42 -3.88 -19.04
C ASN A 431 -46.15 -4.29 -19.81
N ALA A 432 -45.12 -3.43 -19.82
CA ALA A 432 -43.80 -3.72 -20.39
C ALA A 432 -42.82 -4.32 -19.36
N LYS A 433 -43.28 -4.55 -18.12
CA LYS A 433 -42.50 -5.05 -16.98
C LYS A 433 -41.50 -4.03 -16.40
N ASN A 434 -41.65 -2.75 -16.71
CA ASN A 434 -40.94 -1.70 -15.98
C ASN A 434 -41.55 -1.49 -14.59
N VAL A 435 -40.73 -0.95 -13.68
CA VAL A 435 -41.14 -0.64 -12.30
C VAL A 435 -40.74 0.76 -11.89
N ALA A 436 -41.52 1.36 -11.00
CA ALA A 436 -41.12 2.51 -10.19
C ALA A 436 -41.36 2.18 -8.72
N VAL A 437 -40.34 2.31 -7.87
CA VAL A 437 -40.38 2.00 -6.44
C VAL A 437 -40.18 3.29 -5.67
N ALA A 438 -41.23 3.75 -5.00
CA ALA A 438 -41.16 4.95 -4.17
C ALA A 438 -40.60 4.63 -2.78
N ASN A 439 -39.89 5.59 -2.20
CA ASN A 439 -39.44 5.53 -0.81
C ASN A 439 -40.63 5.60 0.16
N PRO A 440 -40.50 5.08 1.40
CA PRO A 440 -41.59 5.01 2.35
C PRO A 440 -42.00 6.36 2.93
N VAL A 441 -43.29 6.50 3.21
CA VAL A 441 -43.80 7.40 4.25
C VAL A 441 -43.84 6.60 5.54
N TYR A 442 -43.19 7.10 6.59
CA TYR A 442 -43.10 6.40 7.86
C TYR A 442 -44.32 6.73 8.72
N VAL A 443 -44.96 5.71 9.28
CA VAL A 443 -46.11 5.86 10.18
C VAL A 443 -45.72 5.27 11.52
N ARG A 444 -45.19 6.10 12.41
CA ARG A 444 -44.58 5.63 13.65
C ARG A 444 -44.49 6.70 14.73
N ASN A 445 -44.37 6.24 15.97
CA ASN A 445 -44.16 7.09 17.14
C ASN A 445 -42.75 6.92 17.72
N THR A 446 -42.12 5.77 17.49
CA THR A 446 -40.75 5.51 17.95
C THR A 446 -39.71 6.17 17.05
N PRO A 447 -38.58 6.68 17.60
CA PRO A 447 -37.44 7.11 16.81
C PRO A 447 -36.90 5.99 15.91
N PHE A 448 -36.22 6.35 14.83
CA PHE A 448 -35.54 5.35 14.00
C PHE A 448 -34.42 4.68 14.79
N VAL A 449 -34.26 3.37 14.60
CA VAL A 449 -33.29 2.59 15.37
C VAL A 449 -31.84 2.98 15.03
N ASN A 450 -31.60 3.33 13.77
CA ASN A 450 -30.30 3.78 13.29
C ASN A 450 -30.09 5.30 13.43
N ASP A 451 -31.05 6.05 13.99
CA ASP A 451 -30.83 7.44 14.41
C ASP A 451 -30.12 7.42 15.77
N ASN A 452 -28.83 7.78 15.78
CA ASN A 452 -28.01 7.85 17.00
C ASN A 452 -27.98 6.53 17.81
N PHE A 453 -27.87 5.39 17.12
CA PHE A 453 -27.71 4.10 17.77
C PHE A 453 -26.47 4.10 18.68
N ARG A 454 -26.60 3.47 19.86
CA ARG A 454 -25.51 3.33 20.83
C ARG A 454 -25.23 1.86 21.08
N ALA A 455 -24.00 1.43 20.78
CA ALA A 455 -23.47 0.16 21.22
C ALA A 455 -23.21 0.22 22.73
N HIS A 456 -23.60 -0.84 23.45
CA HIS A 456 -23.27 -1.02 24.86
C HIS A 456 -22.00 -1.87 24.93
N VAL A 457 -20.91 -1.28 25.39
CA VAL A 457 -19.60 -1.92 25.46
C VAL A 457 -19.19 -2.09 26.90
N MET A 458 -18.92 -3.34 27.26
CA MET A 458 -18.44 -3.76 28.56
C MET A 458 -17.08 -4.43 28.42
N ILE A 459 -16.04 -3.84 29.00
CA ILE A 459 -14.68 -4.38 28.96
C ILE A 459 -14.27 -4.76 30.37
N ASP A 460 -14.07 -6.06 30.62
CA ASP A 460 -13.45 -6.51 31.86
C ASP A 460 -11.95 -6.18 31.79
N VAL A 461 -11.50 -5.28 32.68
CA VAL A 461 -10.12 -4.79 32.69
C VAL A 461 -9.37 -5.45 33.83
N THR A 462 -8.34 -6.22 33.48
CA THR A 462 -7.47 -6.86 34.47
C THR A 462 -6.06 -6.31 34.37
N GLN A 463 -5.25 -6.52 35.41
CA GLN A 463 -3.82 -6.31 35.43
C GLN A 463 -3.21 -7.51 36.15
N ASN A 464 -2.39 -8.29 35.44
CA ASN A 464 -1.82 -9.54 35.93
C ASN A 464 -2.90 -10.53 36.41
N GLY A 465 -4.07 -10.55 35.75
CA GLY A 465 -5.20 -11.41 36.12
C GLY A 465 -6.00 -10.99 37.35
N CYS A 466 -5.73 -9.81 37.94
CA CYS A 466 -6.58 -9.18 38.97
C CYS A 466 -7.36 -8.02 38.37
N GLY A 467 -8.55 -7.67 38.88
CA GLY A 467 -9.29 -6.48 38.43
C GLY A 467 -8.44 -5.22 38.56
N ALA A 468 -8.38 -4.41 37.50
CA ALA A 468 -7.57 -3.20 37.45
C ALA A 468 -8.43 -1.95 37.41
N ASN A 469 -7.92 -0.87 38.00
CA ASN A 469 -8.61 0.40 38.07
C ASN A 469 -7.88 1.43 37.23
N GLY A 470 -8.62 2.33 36.61
CA GLY A 470 -8.06 3.25 35.64
C GLY A 470 -9.08 4.28 35.20
N SER A 471 -8.83 4.86 34.04
CA SER A 471 -9.78 5.76 33.39
C SER A 471 -9.91 5.42 31.92
N PHE A 472 -11.03 5.75 31.31
CA PHE A 472 -11.19 5.63 29.87
C PHE A 472 -11.74 6.92 29.26
N THR A 473 -11.39 7.17 28.01
CA THR A 473 -11.98 8.21 27.15
C THR A 473 -12.53 7.56 25.88
N THR A 474 -13.34 8.30 25.14
CA THR A 474 -13.84 7.86 23.82
C THR A 474 -13.69 8.98 22.80
N ASP A 475 -13.80 8.67 21.51
CA ASP A 475 -13.82 9.69 20.45
C ASP A 475 -14.88 10.79 20.66
N GLU A 476 -15.94 10.47 21.39
CA GLU A 476 -17.09 11.36 21.63
C GLU A 476 -17.02 12.05 22.99
N ASN A 477 -16.29 11.47 23.93
CA ASN A 477 -16.10 12.01 25.26
C ASN A 477 -14.61 11.98 25.63
N PRO A 478 -13.90 13.10 25.43
CA PRO A 478 -12.48 13.19 25.76
C PRO A 478 -12.22 13.32 27.26
N ASP A 479 -13.26 13.54 28.09
CA ASP A 479 -13.10 13.65 29.53
C ASP A 479 -12.92 12.26 30.16
N PRO A 480 -11.82 12.01 30.91
CA PRO A 480 -11.56 10.70 31.50
C PRO A 480 -12.62 10.28 32.51
N VAL A 481 -13.21 9.10 32.31
CA VAL A 481 -14.16 8.47 33.22
C VAL A 481 -13.45 7.35 33.98
N VAL A 482 -13.45 7.43 35.32
CA VAL A 482 -12.80 6.44 36.19
C VAL A 482 -13.62 5.15 36.23
N PHE A 483 -12.94 4.00 36.21
CA PHE A 483 -13.55 2.69 36.36
C PHE A 483 -12.87 1.82 37.43
N ASP A 484 -13.61 0.83 37.95
CA ASP A 484 -13.16 -0.16 38.92
C ASP A 484 -13.34 -1.57 38.33
N GLY A 485 -12.25 -2.15 37.82
CA GLY A 485 -12.23 -3.48 37.18
C GLY A 485 -12.97 -3.61 35.85
N LYS A 486 -13.85 -2.67 35.48
CA LYS A 486 -14.70 -2.79 34.30
C LYS A 486 -15.06 -1.45 33.67
N VAL A 487 -14.82 -1.32 32.37
CA VAL A 487 -15.37 -0.23 31.56
C VAL A 487 -16.80 -0.62 31.15
N ASP A 488 -17.75 0.28 31.34
CA ASP A 488 -19.15 0.11 30.96
C ASP A 488 -19.63 1.43 30.35
N CYS A 489 -19.85 1.45 29.03
CA CYS A 489 -20.19 2.68 28.33
C CYS A 489 -21.10 2.44 27.11
N TYR A 490 -21.75 3.53 26.69
CA TYR A 490 -22.57 3.57 25.48
C TYR A 490 -21.90 4.48 24.46
N ILE A 491 -21.54 3.96 23.29
CA ILE A 491 -20.82 4.69 22.22
C ILE A 491 -21.48 4.50 20.86
N ASN A 492 -21.25 5.40 19.90
CA ASN A 492 -21.52 5.06 18.50
C ASN A 492 -20.63 3.85 18.12
N PRO A 493 -21.14 2.84 17.38
CA PRO A 493 -20.35 1.66 17.02
C PRO A 493 -19.00 1.97 16.34
N MET A 494 -18.87 3.11 15.66
CA MET A 494 -17.63 3.51 14.99
C MET A 494 -16.60 4.21 15.89
N SER A 495 -16.96 4.52 17.14
CA SER A 495 -16.12 5.28 18.06
C SER A 495 -15.11 4.38 18.77
N ARG A 496 -13.91 4.91 19.00
CA ARG A 496 -12.86 4.23 19.76
C ARG A 496 -13.02 4.44 21.26
N ILE A 497 -12.58 3.46 22.04
CA ILE A 497 -12.45 3.53 23.49
C ILE A 497 -10.96 3.44 23.83
N TYR A 498 -10.46 4.43 24.55
CA TYR A 498 -9.08 4.47 25.03
C TYR A 498 -9.07 4.17 26.52
N VAL A 499 -8.64 2.98 26.91
CA VAL A 499 -8.59 2.51 28.30
C VAL A 499 -7.20 2.71 28.85
N THR A 500 -7.07 3.45 29.95
CA THR A 500 -5.80 3.78 30.60
C THR A 500 -5.73 3.13 31.98
N VAL A 501 -4.68 2.35 32.25
CA VAL A 501 -4.36 1.77 33.56
C VAL A 501 -2.90 2.10 33.89
N GLY A 502 -2.68 2.91 34.93
CA GLY A 502 -1.34 3.47 35.20
C GLY A 502 -0.91 4.40 34.07
N ASP A 503 0.27 4.15 33.49
CA ASP A 503 0.83 4.91 32.36
C ASP A 503 0.53 4.26 30.99
N GLU A 504 -0.12 3.09 30.97
CA GLU A 504 -0.42 2.33 29.74
C GLU A 504 -1.84 2.68 29.23
N THR A 505 -1.96 3.01 27.94
CA THR A 505 -3.25 3.20 27.25
C THR A 505 -3.42 2.17 26.15
N ARG A 506 -4.57 1.48 26.12
CA ARG A 506 -4.95 0.57 25.03
C ARG A 506 -6.23 1.02 24.36
N THR A 507 -6.34 0.74 23.07
CA THR A 507 -7.52 1.10 22.27
C THR A 507 -8.38 -0.13 22.04
N PHE A 508 -9.70 0.04 22.18
CA PHE A 508 -10.71 -0.92 21.77
C PHE A 508 -11.61 -0.29 20.70
N GLU A 509 -11.85 -1.01 19.62
CA GLU A 509 -12.75 -0.58 18.55
C GLU A 509 -13.82 -1.67 18.34
N PRO A 510 -15.12 -1.34 18.45
CA PRO A 510 -16.19 -2.34 18.29
C PRO A 510 -16.14 -3.06 16.95
N PHE A 511 -15.75 -2.39 15.87
CA PHE A 511 -15.68 -3.00 14.54
C PHE A 511 -14.78 -4.25 14.50
N PHE A 512 -13.68 -4.27 15.25
CA PHE A 512 -12.72 -5.37 15.28
C PHE A 512 -13.03 -6.44 16.35
N ASP A 513 -14.22 -6.41 16.93
CA ASP A 513 -14.73 -7.49 17.77
C ASP A 513 -14.77 -8.82 17.00
N GLU A 514 -14.28 -9.89 17.63
CA GLU A 514 -14.09 -11.19 16.99
C GLU A 514 -15.41 -11.78 16.46
N GLU A 515 -16.50 -11.64 17.23
CA GLU A 515 -17.82 -12.17 16.84
C GLU A 515 -18.42 -11.37 15.69
N LEU A 516 -18.29 -10.04 15.72
CA LEU A 516 -18.69 -9.18 14.59
C LEU A 516 -17.90 -9.50 13.32
N GLN A 517 -16.58 -9.67 13.41
CA GLN A 517 -15.75 -10.04 12.27
C GLN A 517 -16.14 -11.42 11.70
N ALA A 518 -16.49 -12.39 12.56
CA ALA A 518 -16.99 -13.69 12.11
C ALA A 518 -18.30 -13.57 11.33
N HIS A 519 -19.21 -12.68 11.74
CA HIS A 519 -20.45 -12.41 11.00
C HIS A 519 -20.19 -11.76 9.64
N PHE A 520 -19.25 -10.81 9.54
CA PHE A 520 -18.89 -10.21 8.27
C PHE A 520 -18.23 -11.24 7.33
N ALA A 521 -17.29 -12.03 7.87
CA ALA A 521 -16.57 -13.07 7.14
C ALA A 521 -17.49 -14.09 6.49
N TYR A 522 -18.54 -14.48 7.20
CA TYR A 522 -19.53 -15.43 6.70
C TYR A 522 -20.15 -15.01 5.34
N SER A 523 -20.36 -13.70 5.11
CA SER A 523 -20.86 -13.19 3.83
C SER A 523 -19.73 -13.07 2.80
N TYR A 524 -18.61 -12.43 3.15
CA TYR A 524 -17.57 -12.12 2.16
C TYR A 524 -16.66 -13.30 1.78
N SER A 525 -16.62 -14.37 2.59
CA SER A 525 -15.93 -15.61 2.22
C SER A 525 -16.76 -16.50 1.30
N GLY A 526 -18.05 -16.21 1.16
CA GLY A 526 -19.01 -17.06 0.48
C GLY A 526 -19.48 -18.25 1.33
N ASP A 527 -19.12 -18.33 2.61
CA ASP A 527 -19.51 -19.43 3.50
C ASP A 527 -21.03 -19.57 3.64
N PHE A 528 -21.78 -18.48 3.50
CA PHE A 528 -23.25 -18.53 3.50
C PHE A 528 -23.84 -19.50 2.47
N MET A 529 -23.16 -19.76 1.35
CA MET A 529 -23.63 -20.72 0.35
C MET A 529 -23.69 -22.17 0.88
N LYS A 530 -22.99 -22.48 1.98
CA LYS A 530 -23.09 -23.77 2.66
C LYS A 530 -24.46 -23.96 3.33
N ASP A 531 -25.01 -22.87 3.89
CA ASP A 531 -26.31 -22.87 4.54
C ASP A 531 -27.45 -22.63 3.54
N PHE A 532 -27.15 -21.98 2.41
CA PHE A 532 -28.08 -21.69 1.32
C PHE A 532 -27.56 -22.28 0.00
N PRO A 533 -27.60 -23.62 -0.19
CA PRO A 533 -27.10 -24.25 -1.41
C PRO A 533 -27.98 -23.89 -2.62
N GLY A 534 -27.35 -23.68 -3.78
CA GLY A 534 -28.05 -23.41 -5.05
C GLY A 534 -28.33 -21.92 -5.33
N MET A 535 -27.74 -21.00 -4.58
CA MET A 535 -27.79 -19.57 -4.87
C MET A 535 -27.15 -19.25 -6.23
N ILE A 536 -27.76 -18.33 -6.96
CA ILE A 536 -27.22 -17.81 -8.21
C ILE A 536 -26.43 -16.52 -7.96
N SER A 537 -25.45 -16.26 -8.82
CA SER A 537 -24.62 -15.06 -8.77
C SER A 537 -25.47 -13.79 -8.64
N GLY A 538 -25.10 -12.93 -7.69
CA GLY A 538 -25.79 -11.67 -7.42
C GLY A 538 -27.01 -11.80 -6.52
N GLU A 539 -27.33 -13.00 -6.01
CA GLU A 539 -28.43 -13.22 -5.06
C GLU A 539 -27.90 -13.71 -3.71
N VAL A 540 -28.20 -12.97 -2.65
CA VAL A 540 -27.86 -13.30 -1.25
C VAL A 540 -29.14 -13.21 -0.41
N PRO A 541 -29.51 -14.25 0.35
CA PRO A 541 -30.68 -14.22 1.21
C PRO A 541 -30.49 -13.24 2.38
N VAL A 542 -31.58 -12.67 2.90
CA VAL A 542 -31.54 -11.67 3.98
C VAL A 542 -30.90 -12.25 5.24
N GLU A 543 -31.20 -13.51 5.52
CA GLU A 543 -30.71 -14.28 6.66
C GLU A 543 -29.18 -14.37 6.66
N ALA A 544 -28.54 -14.35 5.49
CA ALA A 544 -27.08 -14.42 5.39
C ALA A 544 -26.35 -13.16 5.86
N PHE A 545 -27.05 -12.03 6.01
CA PHE A 545 -26.49 -10.78 6.53
C PHE A 545 -26.45 -10.71 8.07
N ARG A 546 -27.05 -11.70 8.77
CA ARG A 546 -27.01 -11.83 10.24
C ARG A 546 -27.29 -10.52 11.00
N ILE A 547 -28.29 -9.78 10.52
CA ILE A 547 -28.58 -8.42 10.99
C ILE A 547 -28.92 -8.41 12.48
N ASP A 548 -29.74 -9.37 12.93
CA ASP A 548 -30.20 -9.42 14.32
C ASP A 548 -29.08 -9.84 15.28
N GLU A 549 -28.21 -10.75 14.86
CA GLU A 549 -27.03 -11.17 15.61
C GLU A 549 -26.03 -10.01 15.79
N ILE A 550 -25.78 -9.24 14.74
CA ILE A 550 -24.92 -8.04 14.79
C ILE A 550 -25.52 -7.00 15.76
N ILE A 551 -26.83 -6.73 15.68
CA ILE A 551 -27.50 -5.81 16.61
C ILE A 551 -27.41 -6.31 18.05
N ALA A 552 -27.65 -7.61 18.26
CA ALA A 552 -27.59 -8.22 19.59
C ALA A 552 -26.18 -8.12 20.18
N ARG A 553 -25.15 -8.37 19.37
CA ARG A 553 -23.74 -8.23 19.75
C ARG A 553 -23.40 -6.79 20.12
N LEU A 554 -23.82 -5.81 19.32
CA LEU A 554 -23.58 -4.38 19.62
C LEU A 554 -24.33 -3.88 20.86
N LYS A 555 -25.52 -4.44 21.17
CA LYS A 555 -26.29 -4.09 22.37
C LYS A 555 -25.74 -4.70 23.66
N ASN A 556 -24.79 -5.64 23.56
CA ASN A 556 -24.23 -6.35 24.70
C ASN A 556 -22.80 -6.81 24.38
N LEU A 557 -21.95 -5.89 23.95
CA LEU A 557 -20.61 -6.21 23.51
C LEU A 557 -19.73 -6.40 24.74
N THR A 558 -19.30 -7.63 24.99
CA THR A 558 -18.37 -7.95 26.06
C THR A 558 -16.98 -8.26 25.53
N ALA A 559 -15.98 -7.61 26.11
CA ALA A 559 -14.57 -7.79 25.80
C ALA A 559 -13.75 -7.93 27.08
N LYS A 560 -12.51 -8.43 26.93
CA LYS A 560 -11.53 -8.51 28.02
C LYS A 560 -10.26 -7.78 27.61
N MET A 561 -9.68 -7.05 28.56
CA MET A 561 -8.46 -6.30 28.34
C MET A 561 -7.52 -6.45 29.55
N ASP A 562 -6.39 -7.14 29.38
CA ASP A 562 -5.44 -7.41 30.46
C ASP A 562 -4.16 -6.56 30.35
N PHE A 563 -3.96 -5.70 31.33
CA PHE A 563 -2.82 -4.81 31.55
C PHE A 563 -1.80 -5.47 32.49
N GLY A 564 -1.15 -6.56 32.09
CA GLY A 564 -0.08 -7.18 32.88
C GLY A 564 0.43 -8.49 32.31
N VAL A 565 1.45 -9.06 32.94
CA VAL A 565 2.09 -10.32 32.55
C VAL A 565 1.37 -11.49 33.22
N THR A 566 0.47 -12.15 32.49
CA THR A 566 -0.28 -13.31 32.98
C THR A 566 0.52 -14.62 32.90
N LYS A 567 0.18 -15.55 33.82
CA LYS A 567 0.89 -16.77 34.24
C LYS A 567 1.20 -17.82 33.15
N GLU A 568 0.78 -17.61 31.91
CA GLU A 568 1.24 -18.37 30.72
C GLU A 568 2.70 -18.01 30.34
N PHE A 569 3.26 -17.02 31.03
CA PHE A 569 4.67 -16.64 31.03
C PHE A 569 5.65 -17.71 31.55
N LEU A 570 5.19 -18.89 31.97
CA LEU A 570 6.01 -19.86 32.72
C LEU A 570 6.28 -21.21 32.03
N GLU A 571 5.63 -21.60 30.93
CA GLU A 571 5.71 -23.01 30.50
C GLU A 571 6.06 -23.36 29.04
N ALA A 572 6.34 -22.44 28.12
CA ALA A 572 6.84 -22.89 26.81
C ALA A 572 7.76 -21.89 26.11
N GLY A 573 9.03 -21.89 26.54
CA GLY A 573 10.22 -21.65 25.72
C GLY A 573 10.29 -20.38 24.87
N ASN A 574 11.21 -19.49 25.22
CA ASN A 574 11.76 -18.46 24.33
C ASN A 574 10.71 -17.60 23.62
N ARG A 575 10.07 -16.69 24.35
CA ARG A 575 9.46 -15.51 23.72
C ARG A 575 9.83 -14.28 24.52
N GLY A 576 10.46 -13.35 23.81
CA GLY A 576 10.90 -12.07 24.34
C GLY A 576 9.80 -11.41 25.16
N LYS A 577 10.19 -10.83 26.28
CA LYS A 577 9.38 -9.83 26.96
C LYS A 577 8.89 -8.84 25.90
N LYS A 578 7.58 -8.77 25.65
CA LYS A 578 6.97 -7.59 25.06
C LYS A 578 7.22 -6.47 26.07
N PHE A 579 8.34 -5.77 25.90
CA PHE A 579 8.43 -4.40 26.38
C PHE A 579 7.37 -3.64 25.58
N ASP A 580 6.54 -2.92 26.31
CA ASP A 580 5.61 -1.95 25.76
C ASP A 580 6.36 -1.07 24.74
N SER A 581 5.98 -1.17 23.47
CA SER A 581 6.64 -0.50 22.34
C SER A 581 6.34 1.01 22.27
N GLY A 582 5.77 1.57 23.34
CA GLY A 582 5.59 2.99 23.56
C GLY A 582 6.45 3.57 24.69
N SER A 583 7.07 2.76 25.56
CA SER A 583 7.86 3.28 26.68
C SER A 583 9.33 3.48 26.29
N LYS A 584 9.86 4.65 26.66
CA LYS A 584 11.25 5.01 26.44
C LYS A 584 12.18 4.00 27.12
N VAL A 585 13.09 3.37 26.35
CA VAL A 585 14.08 2.45 26.93
C VAL A 585 15.23 3.23 27.59
N PRO A 586 15.81 2.74 28.71
CA PRO A 586 16.80 3.50 29.50
C PRO A 586 18.02 3.95 28.70
N GLU A 587 18.46 3.14 27.73
CA GLU A 587 19.61 3.43 26.88
C GLU A 587 19.43 4.73 26.05
N ILE A 588 18.19 5.15 25.80
CA ILE A 588 17.91 6.40 25.09
C ILE A 588 18.32 7.63 25.90
N ASP A 589 18.29 7.57 27.23
CA ASP A 589 18.79 8.66 28.08
C ASP A 589 20.31 8.83 27.98
N GLU A 590 21.02 7.78 27.56
CA GLU A 590 22.47 7.77 27.34
C GLU A 590 22.86 8.14 25.90
N ASN A 591 21.88 8.24 24.97
CA ASN A 591 22.13 8.61 23.59
C ASN A 591 22.48 10.12 23.47
N VAL A 592 23.78 10.41 23.46
CA VAL A 592 24.33 11.78 23.37
C VAL A 592 24.12 12.46 22.02
N PHE A 593 23.67 11.74 20.99
CA PHE A 593 23.44 12.29 19.66
C PHE A 593 22.06 12.95 19.55
N ARG A 594 21.09 12.52 20.36
CA ARG A 594 19.75 13.12 20.39
C ARG A 594 19.80 14.53 20.96
N GLY A 595 19.30 15.49 20.18
CA GLY A 595 19.33 16.91 20.55
C GLY A 595 20.71 17.57 20.42
N ALA A 596 21.71 16.88 19.85
CA ALA A 596 22.99 17.50 19.53
C ALA A 596 22.79 18.61 18.48
N SER A 597 23.58 19.68 18.58
CA SER A 597 23.60 20.73 17.56
C SER A 597 24.37 20.28 16.33
N PHE A 598 23.99 20.79 15.16
CA PHE A 598 24.71 20.53 13.92
C PHE A 598 26.19 20.89 14.04
N ALA A 599 27.07 19.96 13.64
CA ALA A 599 28.51 20.14 13.63
C ALA A 599 29.13 19.56 12.35
N GLY A 600 30.07 20.28 11.76
CA GLY A 600 30.81 19.85 10.58
C GLY A 600 30.65 20.78 9.38
N SER A 601 31.44 20.50 8.35
CA SER A 601 31.51 21.29 7.12
C SER A 601 31.79 20.38 5.94
N VAL A 602 31.36 20.79 4.75
CA VAL A 602 31.80 20.15 3.51
C VAL A 602 33.13 20.80 3.08
N PRO A 603 34.22 20.02 2.92
CA PRO A 603 35.51 20.53 2.47
C PRO A 603 35.48 20.97 0.99
N ASP A 604 36.52 21.67 0.53
CA ASP A 604 36.70 21.88 -0.91
C ASP A 604 36.93 20.52 -1.59
N VAL A 605 36.04 20.17 -2.51
CA VAL A 605 36.05 18.90 -3.23
C VAL A 605 37.36 18.65 -3.98
N LYS A 606 38.09 19.71 -4.36
CA LYS A 606 39.40 19.59 -5.03
C LYS A 606 40.49 19.02 -4.14
N LEU A 607 40.33 19.08 -2.82
CA LEU A 607 41.28 18.45 -1.90
C LEU A 607 41.30 16.92 -2.07
N PHE A 608 40.19 16.33 -2.52
CA PHE A 608 40.14 14.88 -2.80
C PHE A 608 40.95 14.48 -4.04
N ASP A 609 41.38 15.42 -4.87
CA ASP A 609 42.24 15.12 -6.03
C ASP A 609 43.73 14.97 -5.63
N THR A 610 44.14 15.53 -4.49
CA THR A 610 45.56 15.58 -4.08
C THR A 610 45.84 14.99 -2.70
N GLU A 611 44.88 15.05 -1.78
CA GLU A 611 45.09 14.71 -0.36
C GLU A 611 44.60 13.30 0.02
N VAL A 612 43.96 12.57 -0.89
CA VAL A 612 43.59 11.16 -0.66
C VAL A 612 44.74 10.20 -0.99
N PRO A 613 44.70 8.95 -0.51
CA PRO A 613 45.71 7.95 -0.85
C PRO A 613 45.69 7.62 -2.35
N ARG A 614 46.88 7.30 -2.88
CA ARG A 614 47.08 6.91 -4.27
C ARG A 614 47.57 5.48 -4.36
N LEU A 615 46.80 4.63 -5.03
CA LEU A 615 47.16 3.24 -5.29
C LEU A 615 48.31 3.15 -6.28
N ILE A 616 49.32 2.35 -5.96
CA ILE A 616 50.37 1.93 -6.86
C ILE A 616 50.20 0.44 -7.12
N TRP A 617 49.99 0.07 -8.38
CA TRP A 617 49.92 -1.32 -8.79
C TRP A 617 50.36 -1.45 -10.25
N GLU A 618 51.59 -1.93 -10.45
CA GLU A 618 52.23 -2.00 -11.76
C GLU A 618 51.44 -2.87 -12.73
N GLY A 619 51.09 -2.29 -13.89
CA GLY A 619 50.25 -2.94 -14.90
C GLY A 619 48.74 -2.73 -14.71
N HIS A 620 48.32 -2.05 -13.64
CA HIS A 620 46.91 -1.83 -13.26
C HIS A 620 46.61 -0.34 -13.03
N ASP A 621 47.09 0.53 -13.93
CA ASP A 621 46.87 1.98 -13.85
C ASP A 621 45.37 2.36 -13.85
N ASP A 622 44.53 1.52 -14.44
CA ASP A 622 43.07 1.66 -14.41
C ASP A 622 42.48 1.49 -13.01
N ALA A 623 43.04 0.61 -12.17
CA ALA A 623 42.62 0.46 -10.78
C ALA A 623 42.98 1.72 -9.96
N SER A 624 44.16 2.29 -10.18
CA SER A 624 44.58 3.56 -9.55
C SER A 624 43.69 4.72 -9.98
N ALA A 625 43.38 4.82 -11.27
CA ALA A 625 42.46 5.82 -11.80
C ALA A 625 41.01 5.62 -11.29
N CYS A 626 40.57 4.36 -11.12
CA CYS A 626 39.27 4.03 -10.56
C CYS A 626 39.16 4.48 -9.09
N MET A 627 40.20 4.25 -8.28
CA MET A 627 40.27 4.73 -6.89
C MET A 627 40.20 6.26 -6.78
N ALA A 628 40.98 6.98 -7.60
CA ALA A 628 40.92 8.44 -7.64
C ALA A 628 39.53 8.93 -8.05
N ARG A 629 38.91 8.31 -9.07
CA ARG A 629 37.54 8.64 -9.47
C ARG A 629 36.54 8.35 -8.36
N ALA A 630 36.73 7.29 -7.59
CA ALA A 630 35.85 6.94 -6.48
C ALA A 630 35.81 8.06 -5.44
N PHE A 631 36.96 8.53 -4.98
CA PHE A 631 37.05 9.67 -4.05
C PHE A 631 36.44 10.95 -4.65
N ALA A 632 36.71 11.25 -5.91
CA ALA A 632 36.17 12.44 -6.57
C ALA A 632 34.62 12.44 -6.61
N ILE A 633 33.99 11.30 -6.95
CA ILE A 633 32.52 11.19 -6.95
C ILE A 633 31.96 11.25 -5.52
N ALA A 634 32.62 10.61 -4.53
CA ALA A 634 32.18 10.70 -3.13
C ALA A 634 32.19 12.16 -2.65
N ALA A 635 33.29 12.89 -2.92
CA ALA A 635 33.44 14.31 -2.58
C ALA A 635 32.37 15.17 -3.26
N SER A 636 32.08 14.93 -4.54
CA SER A 636 31.07 15.69 -5.29
C SER A 636 29.65 15.46 -4.79
N LYS A 637 29.43 14.46 -3.92
CA LYS A 637 28.12 14.09 -3.33
C LYS A 637 27.97 14.50 -1.87
N LEU A 638 28.97 15.14 -1.27
CA LEU A 638 28.88 15.71 0.08
C LEU A 638 27.98 16.95 0.10
N ARG A 639 27.07 17.03 1.07
CA ARG A 639 26.11 18.13 1.21
C ARG A 639 25.96 18.53 2.68
N ILE A 640 25.71 19.83 2.89
CA ILE A 640 25.14 20.31 4.15
C ILE A 640 23.63 20.09 4.06
N PRO A 641 23.02 19.35 5.01
CA PRO A 641 21.58 19.16 5.00
C PRO A 641 20.85 20.47 5.38
N PRO A 642 19.59 20.64 4.95
CA PRO A 642 18.76 21.74 5.44
C PRO A 642 18.62 21.70 6.95
N GLU A 643 18.60 22.86 7.61
CA GLU A 643 18.39 22.95 9.08
C GLU A 643 17.08 22.27 9.51
N SER A 644 16.06 22.31 8.66
CA SER A 644 14.76 21.65 8.86
C SER A 644 14.84 20.12 9.00
N SER A 645 15.94 19.49 8.56
CA SER A 645 16.06 18.04 8.67
C SER A 645 16.36 17.58 10.10
N GLY A 646 16.91 18.47 10.94
CA GLY A 646 17.40 18.10 12.28
C GLY A 646 18.57 17.11 12.26
N TYR A 647 19.30 17.01 11.14
CA TYR A 647 20.56 16.26 11.08
C TYR A 647 21.67 16.97 11.83
N VAL A 648 22.60 16.19 12.39
CA VAL A 648 23.66 16.66 13.28
C VAL A 648 25.03 16.70 12.60
N LYS A 649 25.16 16.06 11.43
CA LYS A 649 26.38 15.99 10.61
C LYS A 649 26.05 16.24 9.13
N PRO A 650 27.03 16.65 8.30
CA PRO A 650 26.85 16.67 6.85
C PRO A 650 26.48 15.28 6.30
N MET A 651 25.94 15.22 5.08
CA MET A 651 25.48 13.98 4.46
C MET A 651 26.22 13.67 3.17
N LEU A 652 26.31 12.38 2.82
CA LEU A 652 26.71 11.90 1.51
C LEU A 652 25.45 11.45 0.77
N TYR A 653 25.03 12.22 -0.23
CA TYR A 653 23.80 11.95 -0.98
C TYR A 653 24.10 11.12 -2.23
N THR A 654 23.67 9.86 -2.24
CA THR A 654 23.93 8.93 -3.34
C THR A 654 22.94 9.05 -4.51
N GLU A 655 22.05 10.06 -4.49
CA GLU A 655 20.99 10.29 -5.50
C GLU A 655 20.05 9.09 -5.65
N PHE A 656 19.70 8.51 -4.50
CA PHE A 656 18.79 7.37 -4.38
C PHE A 656 17.64 7.77 -3.47
N ALA A 657 16.41 7.81 -4.03
CA ALA A 657 15.14 7.99 -3.32
C ALA A 657 15.03 9.20 -2.35
N ASP A 658 15.74 10.31 -2.64
CA ASP A 658 15.76 11.52 -1.80
C ASP A 658 15.94 11.23 -0.30
N SER A 659 16.84 10.29 0.00
CA SER A 659 17.12 9.85 1.36
C SER A 659 18.57 9.49 1.59
N ILE A 660 18.97 9.54 2.85
CA ILE A 660 20.15 8.82 3.33
C ILE A 660 19.75 7.41 3.76
N PHE A 661 20.63 6.44 3.51
CA PHE A 661 20.39 5.03 3.80
C PHE A 661 21.34 4.53 4.87
N MET A 662 20.77 3.89 5.89
CA MET A 662 21.49 3.29 7.02
C MET A 662 22.59 2.36 6.52
N TRP A 663 22.21 1.35 5.73
CA TRP A 663 23.13 0.35 5.22
C TRP A 663 24.24 0.96 4.35
N GLY A 664 23.87 1.87 3.46
CA GLY A 664 24.84 2.54 2.58
C GLY A 664 25.86 3.36 3.38
N ASN A 665 25.40 4.12 4.38
CA ASN A 665 26.30 4.95 5.18
C ASN A 665 27.24 4.14 6.08
N CYS A 666 26.86 2.94 6.53
CA CYS A 666 27.78 2.03 7.21
C CYS A 666 28.98 1.64 6.32
N PHE A 667 28.78 1.43 5.02
CA PHE A 667 29.90 1.16 4.11
C PHE A 667 30.65 2.42 3.69
N ASN A 668 29.94 3.55 3.58
CA ASN A 668 30.56 4.84 3.29
C ASN A 668 31.61 5.20 4.36
N SER A 669 31.31 4.93 5.64
CA SER A 669 32.28 5.16 6.70
C SER A 669 33.51 4.26 6.59
N MET A 670 33.32 2.97 6.28
CA MET A 670 34.42 1.99 6.22
C MET A 670 35.54 2.36 5.23
N TYR A 671 35.22 2.75 3.99
CA TYR A 671 36.28 3.22 3.07
C TYR A 671 36.65 4.69 3.30
N GLY A 672 35.71 5.48 3.83
CA GLY A 672 35.88 6.90 4.12
C GLY A 672 36.95 7.18 5.17
N GLU A 673 37.30 6.20 6.01
CA GLU A 673 38.41 6.31 6.98
C GLU A 673 39.72 6.77 6.35
N TYR A 674 40.01 6.32 5.12
CA TYR A 674 41.20 6.71 4.36
C TYR A 674 41.20 8.17 3.89
N ALA A 675 40.06 8.86 4.02
CA ALA A 675 39.90 10.30 3.79
C ALA A 675 39.31 11.04 5.00
N SER A 676 39.38 10.46 6.20
CA SER A 676 38.81 11.00 7.45
C SER A 676 39.34 12.39 7.83
N HIS A 677 40.59 12.68 7.47
CA HIS A 677 41.22 13.99 7.66
C HIS A 677 40.60 15.11 6.80
N LEU A 678 39.88 14.77 5.72
CA LEU A 678 39.17 15.72 4.86
C LEU A 678 37.70 15.84 5.26
N PHE A 679 37.07 14.72 5.61
CA PHE A 679 35.65 14.65 5.94
C PHE A 679 35.39 13.58 7.00
N ASP A 680 34.54 13.90 7.98
CA ASP A 680 34.13 12.99 9.05
C ASP A 680 33.09 11.96 8.53
N PHE A 681 33.58 10.94 7.83
CA PHE A 681 32.73 9.90 7.24
C PHE A 681 32.01 9.03 8.28
N ILE A 682 32.64 8.75 9.42
CA ILE A 682 31.97 8.00 10.51
C ILE A 682 30.80 8.80 11.10
N GLY A 683 30.90 10.14 11.10
CA GLY A 683 29.82 11.05 11.47
C GLY A 683 28.55 10.93 10.61
N LEU A 684 28.60 10.30 9.43
CA LEU A 684 27.38 10.04 8.65
C LEU A 684 26.36 9.19 9.44
N LEU A 685 26.84 8.33 10.33
CA LEU A 685 26.01 7.46 11.17
C LEU A 685 25.34 8.23 12.32
N ASP A 686 25.95 9.31 12.79
CA ASP A 686 25.42 10.15 13.87
C ASP A 686 24.05 10.73 13.53
N ASN A 687 23.74 10.92 12.23
CA ASN A 687 22.43 11.36 11.77
C ASN A 687 21.31 10.34 12.06
N PHE A 688 21.61 9.04 12.00
CA PHE A 688 20.67 7.99 12.38
C PHE A 688 20.55 7.89 13.91
N TYR A 689 21.68 7.98 14.62
CA TYR A 689 21.69 7.95 16.09
C TYR A 689 20.92 9.11 16.70
N ALA A 690 21.01 10.31 16.11
CA ALA A 690 20.26 11.49 16.53
C ALA A 690 18.74 11.38 16.28
N LYS A 691 18.33 10.50 15.36
CA LYS A 691 16.93 10.24 15.00
C LYS A 691 16.38 8.95 15.60
N GLN A 692 17.13 8.26 16.45
CA GLN A 692 16.66 7.05 17.12
C GLN A 692 15.43 7.36 18.00
N HIS A 693 14.42 6.50 17.88
CA HIS A 693 13.15 6.63 18.59
C HIS A 693 13.29 6.22 20.07
N ASP A 694 12.30 6.57 20.88
CA ASP A 694 12.29 6.29 22.33
C ASP A 694 12.31 4.78 22.65
N ASP A 695 11.81 3.93 21.76
CA ASP A 695 11.83 2.47 21.94
C ASP A 695 13.12 1.81 21.44
N GLY A 696 14.08 2.57 20.90
CA GLY A 696 15.33 2.07 20.33
C GLY A 696 15.32 1.91 18.81
N TYR A 697 14.17 2.10 18.15
CA TYR A 697 14.06 1.97 16.69
C TYR A 697 14.92 2.99 15.93
N ILE A 698 15.55 2.53 14.85
CA ILE A 698 16.25 3.36 13.87
C ILE A 698 15.72 3.00 12.48
N CYS A 699 15.17 3.99 11.77
CA CYS A 699 14.68 3.79 10.41
C CYS A 699 15.83 3.58 9.41
N ARG A 700 15.64 2.65 8.47
CA ARG A 700 16.64 2.38 7.42
C ARG A 700 16.88 3.54 6.48
N GLN A 701 15.90 4.44 6.35
CA GLN A 701 15.85 5.47 5.33
C GLN A 701 15.24 6.76 5.90
N LEU A 702 16.04 7.82 5.90
CA LEU A 702 15.64 9.15 6.39
C LEU A 702 15.62 10.15 5.23
N ASP A 703 14.56 10.94 5.13
CA ASP A 703 14.40 11.96 4.10
C ASP A 703 15.48 13.06 4.19
N ILE A 704 16.10 13.43 3.07
CA ILE A 704 17.23 14.38 3.09
C ILE A 704 16.85 15.82 3.49
N THR A 705 15.57 16.20 3.41
CA THR A 705 15.10 17.57 3.62
C THR A 705 14.48 17.76 5.00
N THR A 706 13.74 16.76 5.46
CA THR A 706 12.92 16.77 6.67
C THR A 706 13.49 15.88 7.77
N GLY A 707 14.33 14.90 7.43
CA GLY A 707 14.88 13.94 8.39
C GLY A 707 13.82 13.11 9.09
N ILE A 708 12.65 12.94 8.44
CA ILE A 708 11.55 12.07 8.86
C ILE A 708 11.79 10.67 8.28
N ASP A 709 11.36 9.66 9.03
CA ASP A 709 11.32 8.26 8.61
C ASP A 709 10.52 8.06 7.32
N ARG A 710 11.06 7.26 6.40
CA ARG A 710 10.34 6.89 5.16
C ARG A 710 9.46 5.66 5.31
N PHE A 711 9.58 4.94 6.41
CA PHE A 711 8.84 3.71 6.68
C PHE A 711 8.25 3.77 8.06
N GLU A 712 7.09 3.15 8.24
CA GLU A 712 6.57 3.01 9.59
C GLU A 712 7.34 1.93 10.35
N LYS A 713 7.64 2.18 11.62
CA LYS A 713 8.56 1.38 12.42
C LYS A 713 8.24 -0.11 12.42
N HIS A 714 6.97 -0.50 12.36
CA HIS A 714 6.58 -1.92 12.37
C HIS A 714 6.51 -2.60 11.00
N ASP A 715 6.68 -1.86 9.90
CA ASP A 715 6.73 -2.45 8.56
C ASP A 715 7.91 -3.44 8.42
N PRO A 716 7.76 -4.60 7.78
CA PRO A 716 8.87 -5.54 7.58
C PRO A 716 10.03 -4.96 6.75
N SER A 717 9.82 -3.83 6.08
CA SER A 717 10.83 -3.09 5.32
C SER A 717 11.43 -1.92 6.10
N SER A 718 11.03 -1.68 7.35
CA SER A 718 11.34 -0.44 8.07
C SER A 718 12.78 -0.36 8.58
N THR A 719 13.41 -1.50 8.83
CA THR A 719 14.82 -1.62 9.26
C THR A 719 15.70 -2.02 8.10
N GLY A 720 16.97 -1.64 8.15
CA GLY A 720 17.98 -2.12 7.19
C GLY A 720 18.78 -3.27 7.78
N PRO A 721 19.74 -3.83 7.05
CA PRO A 721 20.75 -4.72 7.63
C PRO A 721 21.49 -4.02 8.77
N ASP A 722 21.39 -4.59 9.96
CA ASP A 722 22.00 -4.03 11.16
C ASP A 722 23.49 -4.36 11.19
N ILE A 723 24.28 -3.43 10.67
CA ILE A 723 25.73 -3.52 10.60
C ILE A 723 26.42 -2.27 11.15
N PHE A 724 25.72 -1.48 11.97
CA PHE A 724 26.29 -0.31 12.63
C PHE A 724 27.48 -0.70 13.51
N SER A 725 27.34 -1.77 14.31
CA SER A 725 28.43 -2.25 15.15
C SER A 725 29.66 -2.65 14.34
N LEU A 726 29.48 -3.23 13.15
CA LEU A 726 30.60 -3.55 12.25
C LEU A 726 31.32 -2.28 11.76
N ALA A 727 30.57 -1.26 11.36
CA ALA A 727 31.14 0.01 10.92
C ALA A 727 31.93 0.71 12.05
N GLU A 728 31.33 0.80 13.23
CA GLU A 728 31.96 1.40 14.41
C GLU A 728 33.17 0.60 14.91
N TRP A 729 33.10 -0.74 14.85
CA TRP A 729 34.22 -1.60 15.20
C TRP A 729 35.39 -1.43 14.23
N MET A 730 35.13 -1.38 12.93
CA MET A 730 36.18 -1.13 11.92
C MET A 730 36.82 0.24 12.12
N HIS A 731 36.03 1.28 12.38
CA HIS A 731 36.54 2.61 12.72
C HIS A 731 37.43 2.57 13.98
N TYR A 732 36.99 1.90 15.04
CA TYR A 732 37.78 1.69 16.24
C TYR A 732 39.10 0.96 15.94
N LYS A 733 39.09 -0.10 15.12
CA LYS A 733 40.32 -0.80 14.73
C LYS A 733 41.26 0.10 13.93
N HIS A 734 40.74 1.05 13.15
CA HIS A 734 41.53 1.99 12.37
C HIS A 734 42.27 3.01 13.25
N ILE A 735 41.59 3.68 14.18
CA ILE A 735 42.17 4.82 14.94
C ILE A 735 42.26 4.62 16.46
N GLY A 736 41.58 3.64 17.04
CA GLY A 736 41.60 3.36 18.48
C GLY A 736 40.69 4.24 19.35
N ASP A 737 39.64 4.87 18.78
CA ASP A 737 38.75 5.77 19.51
C ASP A 737 37.75 5.04 20.44
N LYS A 738 38.23 4.68 21.64
CA LYS A 738 37.38 4.10 22.70
C LYS A 738 36.28 5.05 23.17
N ALA A 739 36.50 6.37 23.07
CA ALA A 739 35.52 7.34 23.54
C ALA A 739 34.30 7.37 22.62
N ARG A 740 34.48 7.17 21.30
CA ARG A 740 33.38 6.97 20.37
C ARG A 740 32.63 5.67 20.64
N LEU A 741 33.33 4.54 20.82
CA LEU A 741 32.70 3.26 21.14
C LEU A 741 31.77 3.35 22.37
N ALA A 742 32.23 3.99 23.45
CA ALA A 742 31.43 4.17 24.66
C ALA A 742 30.16 5.02 24.42
N LYS A 743 30.20 5.99 23.50
CA LYS A 743 29.04 6.83 23.15
C LYS A 743 28.01 6.11 22.28
N VAL A 744 28.45 5.28 21.34
CA VAL A 744 27.56 4.58 20.41
C VAL A 744 27.00 3.30 21.02
N TYR A 745 27.69 2.66 21.97
CA TYR A 745 27.25 1.43 22.62
C TYR A 745 25.77 1.44 23.08
N PRO A 746 25.29 2.42 23.88
CA PRO A 746 23.88 2.43 24.30
C PRO A 746 22.91 2.57 23.12
N VAL A 747 23.26 3.34 22.09
CA VAL A 747 22.46 3.51 20.87
C VAL A 747 22.29 2.19 20.13
N LEU A 748 23.41 1.50 19.88
CA LEU A 748 23.43 0.24 19.16
C LEU A 748 22.77 -0.88 19.96
N PHE A 749 23.02 -0.94 21.26
CA PHE A 749 22.38 -1.91 22.15
C PHE A 749 20.85 -1.73 22.21
N ALA A 750 20.36 -0.49 22.22
CA ALA A 750 18.92 -0.22 22.15
C ALA A 750 18.32 -0.70 20.81
N PHE A 751 19.01 -0.48 19.69
CA PHE A 751 18.54 -0.91 18.37
C PHE A 751 18.57 -2.45 18.23
N HIS A 752 19.63 -3.10 18.71
CA HIS A 752 19.73 -4.56 18.81
C HIS A 752 18.53 -5.15 19.56
N ARG A 753 18.24 -4.63 20.75
CA ARG A 753 17.10 -5.04 21.55
C ARG A 753 15.78 -4.79 20.84
N TRP A 754 15.64 -3.67 20.15
CA TRP A 754 14.44 -3.37 19.38
C TRP A 754 14.21 -4.39 18.27
N LEU A 755 15.25 -4.76 17.51
CA LEU A 755 15.17 -5.79 16.49
C LEU A 755 14.79 -7.13 17.11
N ARG A 756 15.39 -7.52 18.23
CA ARG A 756 15.00 -8.75 18.93
C ARG A 756 13.53 -8.80 19.30
N ILE A 757 12.99 -7.68 19.78
CA ILE A 757 11.60 -7.61 20.23
C ILE A 757 10.63 -7.60 19.04
N ASN A 758 10.99 -6.95 17.93
CA ASN A 758 10.05 -6.62 16.85
C ASN A 758 10.27 -7.41 15.55
N ARG A 759 11.38 -8.14 15.41
CA ARG A 759 11.80 -8.84 14.17
C ARG A 759 12.20 -10.29 14.41
N THR A 760 11.68 -10.93 15.46
CA THR A 760 11.92 -12.35 15.75
C THR A 760 10.65 -13.17 15.67
N TRP A 761 10.78 -14.40 15.16
CA TRP A 761 9.76 -15.43 15.29
C TRP A 761 9.83 -16.09 16.67
N PRO A 762 8.75 -16.77 17.11
CA PRO A 762 8.74 -17.55 18.35
C PRO A 762 9.88 -18.55 18.54
N ASP A 763 10.50 -18.98 17.44
CA ASP A 763 11.55 -19.97 17.48
C ASP A 763 12.95 -19.36 17.62
N GLY A 764 13.03 -18.02 17.69
CA GLY A 764 14.24 -17.22 17.83
C GLY A 764 14.86 -16.74 16.51
N SER A 765 14.36 -17.20 15.35
CA SER A 765 14.89 -16.75 14.06
C SER A 765 14.43 -15.33 13.74
N TYR A 766 15.28 -14.56 13.07
CA TYR A 766 14.94 -13.20 12.68
C TYR A 766 14.27 -13.15 11.31
N PHE A 767 13.40 -12.17 11.10
CA PHE A 767 12.72 -11.95 9.83
C PHE A 767 12.83 -10.52 9.35
N THR A 768 12.71 -10.36 8.03
CA THR A 768 12.69 -9.07 7.35
C THR A 768 12.03 -9.23 5.97
N SER A 769 11.94 -8.15 5.22
CA SER A 769 11.60 -8.18 3.78
C SER A 769 12.85 -8.09 2.90
N GLY A 770 12.71 -8.26 1.59
CA GLY A 770 13.77 -7.99 0.62
C GLY A 770 14.30 -6.56 0.72
N TRP A 771 13.45 -5.55 0.85
CA TRP A 771 13.92 -4.17 1.10
C TRP A 771 14.57 -4.01 2.46
N GLY A 772 14.03 -4.66 3.49
CA GLY A 772 14.60 -4.59 4.84
C GLY A 772 15.96 -5.28 4.96
N ALA A 773 16.17 -6.38 4.22
CA ALA A 773 17.49 -7.00 4.02
C ALA A 773 18.39 -6.23 3.05
N GLY A 774 17.83 -5.23 2.35
CA GLY A 774 18.39 -4.53 1.20
C GLY A 774 18.77 -5.43 0.01
N MET A 775 18.22 -6.65 -0.04
CA MET A 775 18.30 -7.58 -1.16
C MET A 775 16.94 -7.63 -1.88
N ASP A 776 16.59 -6.50 -2.48
CA ASP A 776 15.21 -6.08 -2.82
C ASP A 776 14.34 -7.11 -3.56
N ASN A 777 14.92 -7.87 -4.48
CA ASN A 777 14.21 -8.80 -5.34
C ASN A 777 14.79 -10.21 -5.32
N ILE A 778 15.51 -10.56 -4.24
CA ILE A 778 16.06 -11.90 -4.08
C ILE A 778 14.93 -12.90 -3.80
N PRO A 779 14.84 -14.02 -4.54
CA PRO A 779 13.79 -15.00 -4.32
C PRO A 779 14.15 -15.83 -3.09
N ARG A 780 13.43 -15.65 -1.98
CA ARG A 780 13.66 -16.38 -0.72
C ARG A 780 12.72 -17.55 -0.51
N VAL A 781 11.48 -17.40 -0.96
CA VAL A 781 10.41 -18.39 -0.82
C VAL A 781 9.73 -18.62 -2.17
N ASP A 782 9.17 -19.82 -2.38
CA ASP A 782 8.47 -20.18 -3.62
C ASP A 782 7.19 -19.31 -3.80
N ASP A 783 7.01 -18.72 -4.99
CA ASP A 783 6.19 -17.53 -5.17
C ASP A 783 4.92 -17.75 -6.02
N LYS A 784 3.79 -17.48 -5.37
CA LYS A 784 2.54 -17.05 -6.02
C LYS A 784 1.88 -15.86 -5.32
N TYR A 785 2.35 -15.48 -4.12
CA TYR A 785 1.74 -14.48 -3.23
C TYR A 785 2.77 -13.71 -2.37
N TYR A 786 4.07 -13.88 -2.62
CA TYR A 786 5.16 -13.24 -1.88
C TYR A 786 5.59 -11.99 -2.64
N ARG A 787 5.54 -10.81 -2.03
CA ARG A 787 6.16 -9.60 -2.58
C ARG A 787 7.51 -9.38 -1.88
N PRO A 788 8.64 -9.72 -2.53
CA PRO A 788 9.96 -9.58 -1.91
C PRO A 788 10.21 -8.21 -1.32
N ALA A 789 9.71 -7.14 -1.95
CA ALA A 789 9.89 -5.78 -1.47
C ALA A 789 9.37 -5.54 -0.03
N LYS A 790 8.19 -6.07 0.31
CA LYS A 790 7.45 -5.65 1.52
C LYS A 790 7.11 -6.79 2.47
N ASP A 791 7.07 -8.03 1.99
CA ASP A 791 6.62 -9.17 2.76
C ASP A 791 7.82 -9.91 3.36
N HIS A 792 7.64 -10.47 4.56
CA HIS A 792 8.63 -11.36 5.17
C HIS A 792 8.44 -12.84 4.77
N GLY A 793 7.37 -13.17 4.03
CA GLY A 793 7.10 -14.53 3.55
C GLY A 793 6.96 -15.60 4.65
N HIS A 794 6.80 -15.15 5.91
CA HIS A 794 6.98 -15.96 7.13
C HIS A 794 8.29 -16.77 7.15
N ALA A 795 9.35 -16.24 6.53
CA ALA A 795 10.67 -16.86 6.53
C ALA A 795 11.48 -16.42 7.76
N GLY A 796 12.26 -17.34 8.31
CA GLY A 796 13.41 -17.00 9.15
C GLY A 796 14.59 -16.74 8.22
N CYS A 797 15.02 -15.49 8.13
CA CYS A 797 16.04 -15.02 7.21
C CYS A 797 17.45 -15.29 7.76
N ILE A 798 18.25 -16.10 7.05
CA ILE A 798 19.60 -16.50 7.48
C ILE A 798 20.53 -15.29 7.63
N ASP A 799 20.45 -14.33 6.72
CA ASP A 799 21.28 -13.13 6.74
C ASP A 799 20.93 -12.23 7.92
N THR A 800 19.66 -11.94 8.18
CA THR A 800 19.25 -11.11 9.32
C THR A 800 19.58 -11.79 10.65
N THR A 801 19.38 -13.11 10.72
CA THR A 801 19.72 -13.90 11.92
C THR A 801 21.24 -13.90 12.16
N ALA A 802 22.05 -14.05 11.11
CA ALA A 802 23.50 -13.99 11.20
C ALA A 802 24.03 -12.58 11.50
N GLN A 803 23.39 -11.54 10.98
CA GLN A 803 23.71 -10.14 11.28
C GLN A 803 23.45 -9.82 12.75
N GLN A 804 22.36 -10.31 13.34
CA GLN A 804 22.10 -10.13 14.78
C GLN A 804 23.08 -10.91 15.65
N ALA A 805 23.51 -12.11 15.23
CA ALA A 805 24.61 -12.80 15.90
C ALA A 805 25.93 -12.01 15.80
N LEU A 806 26.24 -11.44 14.63
CA LEU A 806 27.41 -10.58 14.44
C LEU A 806 27.33 -9.34 15.33
N ASP A 807 26.19 -8.67 15.38
CA ASP A 807 25.98 -7.47 16.17
C ASP A 807 26.13 -7.75 17.67
N ALA A 808 25.54 -8.83 18.18
CA ALA A 808 25.72 -9.25 19.57
C ALA A 808 27.20 -9.50 19.92
N LYS A 809 27.93 -10.20 19.04
CA LYS A 809 29.36 -10.44 19.19
C LYS A 809 30.16 -9.14 19.23
N LEU A 810 29.89 -8.21 18.32
CA LEU A 810 30.62 -6.94 18.25
C LEU A 810 30.30 -6.02 19.43
N LEU A 811 29.04 -5.98 19.88
CA LEU A 811 28.67 -5.27 21.11
C LEU A 811 29.39 -5.83 22.34
N LEU A 812 29.54 -7.16 22.45
CA LEU A 812 30.35 -7.77 23.51
C LEU A 812 31.82 -7.35 23.43
N GLU A 813 32.40 -7.31 22.23
CA GLU A 813 33.78 -6.83 22.01
C GLU A 813 33.93 -5.35 22.38
N MET A 814 32.97 -4.49 21.99
CA MET A 814 32.94 -3.08 22.37
C MET A 814 32.81 -2.88 23.89
N ALA A 815 31.92 -3.64 24.52
CA ALA A 815 31.70 -3.61 25.96
C ALA A 815 32.99 -3.97 26.71
N ALA A 816 33.68 -5.02 26.27
CA ALA A 816 34.97 -5.42 26.84
C ALA A 816 36.04 -4.33 26.69
N GLU A 817 36.14 -3.69 25.52
CA GLU A 817 37.12 -2.62 25.25
C GLU A 817 36.86 -1.34 26.06
N CYS A 818 35.60 -1.06 26.38
CA CYS A 818 35.16 0.13 27.11
C CYS A 818 34.93 -0.13 28.62
N GLY A 819 34.99 -1.38 29.07
CA GLY A 819 34.68 -1.76 30.46
C GLY A 819 33.20 -1.63 30.82
N ILE A 820 32.29 -1.77 29.85
CA ILE A 820 30.85 -1.72 30.04
C ILE A 820 30.34 -3.11 30.42
N THR A 821 29.50 -3.20 31.45
CA THR A 821 28.87 -4.46 31.90
C THR A 821 27.37 -4.51 31.63
N HIS A 822 26.76 -3.39 31.24
CA HIS A 822 25.33 -3.31 30.96
C HIS A 822 24.97 -4.10 29.70
N GLY A 823 24.02 -5.01 29.80
CA GLY A 823 23.53 -5.80 28.67
C GLY A 823 24.41 -6.98 28.21
N THR A 824 25.60 -7.18 28.78
CA THR A 824 26.55 -8.17 28.27
C THR A 824 26.07 -9.62 28.43
N ASP A 825 25.43 -9.96 29.55
CA ASP A 825 24.92 -11.32 29.77
C ASP A 825 23.81 -11.66 28.74
N GLU A 826 22.94 -10.68 28.48
CA GLU A 826 21.85 -10.79 27.51
C GLU A 826 22.38 -11.00 26.08
N LEU A 827 23.38 -10.22 25.67
CA LEU A 827 24.02 -10.36 24.36
C LEU A 827 24.74 -11.70 24.21
N ALA A 828 25.40 -12.18 25.27
CA ALA A 828 26.09 -13.47 25.27
C ALA A 828 25.10 -14.64 25.13
N GLU A 829 24.02 -14.62 25.91
CA GLU A 829 22.95 -15.62 25.83
C GLU A 829 22.31 -15.67 24.44
N GLU A 830 22.05 -14.50 23.85
CA GLU A 830 21.49 -14.38 22.51
C GLU A 830 22.45 -14.88 21.43
N TYR A 831 23.72 -14.48 21.48
CA TYR A 831 24.73 -14.95 20.55
C TYR A 831 24.83 -16.49 20.54
N GLU A 832 24.83 -17.11 21.73
CA GLU A 832 24.82 -18.57 21.84
C GLU A 832 23.53 -19.19 21.29
N ALA A 833 22.37 -18.58 21.56
CA ALA A 833 21.09 -19.06 21.08
C ALA A 833 20.99 -19.00 19.54
N LEU A 834 21.40 -17.89 18.93
CA LEU A 834 21.43 -17.73 17.48
C LEU A 834 22.45 -18.67 16.83
N THR A 835 23.61 -18.87 17.45
CA THR A 835 24.61 -19.85 16.99
C THR A 835 24.02 -21.25 16.92
N ARG A 836 23.28 -21.68 17.96
CA ARG A 836 22.61 -22.99 17.96
C ARG A 836 21.53 -23.05 16.88
N LEU A 837 20.65 -22.04 16.83
CA LEU A 837 19.55 -21.98 15.87
C LEU A 837 20.02 -22.08 14.43
N ILE A 838 21.01 -21.26 14.04
CA ILE A 838 21.56 -21.24 12.68
C ILE A 838 22.10 -22.63 12.32
N ASN A 839 22.83 -23.27 13.23
CA ASN A 839 23.44 -24.57 12.95
C ASN A 839 22.48 -25.76 12.98
N GLU A 840 21.40 -25.68 13.78
CA GLU A 840 20.43 -26.76 13.91
C GLU A 840 19.33 -26.69 12.85
N LYS A 841 18.89 -25.48 12.47
CA LYS A 841 17.70 -25.29 11.62
C LYS A 841 17.97 -24.75 10.23
N MET A 842 19.00 -23.91 10.08
CA MET A 842 19.27 -23.20 8.82
C MET A 842 20.35 -23.87 7.98
N TRP A 843 20.93 -24.99 8.42
CA TRP A 843 21.92 -25.73 7.66
C TRP A 843 21.29 -26.85 6.83
N SER A 844 21.50 -26.82 5.51
CA SER A 844 21.17 -27.93 4.60
C SER A 844 22.35 -28.90 4.53
N GLU A 845 22.18 -30.10 5.10
CA GLU A 845 23.18 -31.17 4.93
C GLU A 845 23.31 -31.65 3.49
N THR A 846 22.26 -31.50 2.67
CA THR A 846 22.29 -31.88 1.26
C THR A 846 23.15 -30.93 0.45
N ASP A 847 22.94 -29.62 0.61
CA ASP A 847 23.64 -28.60 -0.15
C ASP A 847 25.00 -28.23 0.45
N GLY A 848 25.22 -28.57 1.72
CA GLY A 848 26.38 -28.09 2.47
C GLY A 848 26.39 -26.56 2.57
N PHE A 849 25.22 -25.97 2.78
CA PHE A 849 24.98 -24.53 2.72
C PHE A 849 23.97 -24.08 3.77
N TYR A 850 24.02 -22.81 4.18
CA TYR A 850 23.01 -22.22 5.07
C TYR A 850 21.90 -21.54 4.26
N GLU A 851 20.66 -21.76 4.64
CA GLU A 851 19.46 -21.35 3.89
C GLU A 851 18.46 -20.68 4.83
N ASP A 852 17.60 -19.82 4.27
CA ASP A 852 16.39 -19.36 4.96
C ASP A 852 15.53 -20.56 5.37
N ILE A 853 14.79 -20.44 6.47
CA ILE A 853 13.76 -21.41 6.88
C ILE A 853 12.36 -20.88 6.56
N ASP A 854 11.47 -21.76 6.11
CA ASP A 854 10.07 -21.43 5.84
C ASP A 854 9.20 -21.44 7.11
N ARG A 855 7.91 -21.12 6.96
CA ARG A 855 6.92 -21.11 8.07
C ARG A 855 6.77 -22.45 8.81
N THR A 856 7.24 -23.55 8.23
CA THR A 856 7.22 -24.89 8.85
C THR A 856 8.51 -25.19 9.61
N GLY A 857 9.50 -24.31 9.54
CA GLY A 857 10.84 -24.47 10.10
C GLY A 857 11.76 -25.32 9.23
N LYS A 858 11.41 -25.56 7.96
CA LYS A 858 12.24 -26.32 7.01
C LYS A 858 13.07 -25.36 6.18
N THR A 859 14.29 -25.75 5.81
CA THR A 859 15.11 -24.98 4.87
C THR A 859 14.43 -24.84 3.51
N THR A 860 14.58 -23.65 2.92
CA THR A 860 13.89 -23.24 1.68
C THR A 860 14.50 -23.87 0.42
N GLY A 861 15.72 -24.40 0.47
CA GLY A 861 16.47 -24.87 -0.71
C GLY A 861 17.06 -23.74 -1.54
N VAL A 862 17.06 -22.50 -1.03
CA VAL A 862 17.59 -21.33 -1.74
C VAL A 862 18.98 -20.99 -1.25
N LYS A 863 19.98 -21.13 -2.14
CA LYS A 863 21.34 -20.66 -1.91
C LYS A 863 21.49 -19.21 -2.36
N HIS A 864 21.48 -18.29 -1.39
CA HIS A 864 21.74 -16.88 -1.64
C HIS A 864 22.92 -16.34 -0.83
N ILE A 865 23.49 -15.23 -1.30
CA ILE A 865 24.75 -14.67 -0.80
C ILE A 865 24.70 -14.27 0.67
N GLY A 866 23.51 -13.93 1.18
CA GLY A 866 23.30 -13.53 2.57
C GLY A 866 23.73 -14.59 3.59
N ALA A 867 23.76 -15.87 3.22
CA ALA A 867 24.24 -16.94 4.10
C ALA A 867 25.68 -16.74 4.57
N PHE A 868 26.54 -16.07 3.79
CA PHE A 868 27.94 -15.87 4.12
C PHE A 868 28.19 -14.88 5.27
N TRP A 869 27.17 -14.12 5.71
CA TRP A 869 27.23 -13.36 6.97
C TRP A 869 27.60 -14.26 8.16
N THR A 870 27.25 -15.55 8.11
CA THR A 870 27.59 -16.54 9.14
C THR A 870 29.09 -16.72 9.37
N LEU A 871 29.93 -16.49 8.34
CA LEU A 871 31.39 -16.54 8.47
C LEU A 871 31.89 -15.42 9.39
N LEU A 872 31.44 -14.19 9.11
CA LEU A 872 31.85 -13.01 9.88
C LEU A 872 31.27 -13.02 11.29
N ALA A 873 30.03 -13.49 11.43
CA ALA A 873 29.40 -13.75 12.73
C ALA A 873 30.18 -14.80 13.56
N GLY A 874 30.98 -15.66 12.92
CA GLY A 874 31.79 -16.67 13.61
C GLY A 874 31.00 -17.89 14.07
N VAL A 875 29.83 -18.13 13.47
CA VAL A 875 28.90 -19.20 13.89
C VAL A 875 29.07 -20.50 13.11
N VAL A 876 29.91 -20.53 12.06
CA VAL A 876 30.13 -21.73 11.24
C VAL A 876 31.12 -22.70 11.90
N PRO A 877 30.70 -23.93 12.26
CA PRO A 877 31.56 -24.97 12.83
C PRO A 877 32.66 -25.40 11.86
N ALA A 878 33.84 -25.74 12.39
CA ALA A 878 35.03 -26.03 11.59
C ALA A 878 34.81 -27.15 10.55
N GLU A 879 34.04 -28.17 10.91
CA GLU A 879 33.70 -29.33 10.07
C GLU A 879 32.80 -29.00 8.88
N ARG A 880 32.07 -27.87 8.91
CA ARG A 880 31.18 -27.42 7.83
C ARG A 880 31.85 -26.39 6.91
N ARG A 881 32.86 -25.66 7.41
CA ARG A 881 33.51 -24.54 6.70
C ARG A 881 33.96 -24.89 5.30
N ALA A 882 34.72 -25.98 5.13
CA ALA A 882 35.27 -26.35 3.83
C ALA A 882 34.17 -26.57 2.76
N ARG A 883 33.07 -27.23 3.14
CA ARG A 883 31.91 -27.46 2.24
C ARG A 883 31.20 -26.14 1.92
N PHE A 884 31.01 -25.30 2.93
CA PHE A 884 30.31 -24.04 2.80
C PHE A 884 31.06 -23.05 1.90
N ILE A 885 32.38 -22.86 2.12
CA ILE A 885 33.18 -21.92 1.33
C ILE A 885 33.53 -22.44 -0.07
N ALA A 886 33.41 -23.75 -0.33
CA ALA A 886 33.64 -24.31 -1.67
C ALA A 886 32.67 -23.75 -2.71
N HIS A 887 31.46 -23.35 -2.30
CA HIS A 887 30.47 -22.68 -3.15
C HIS A 887 30.99 -21.35 -3.74
N LEU A 888 31.92 -20.66 -3.08
CA LEU A 888 32.53 -19.42 -3.59
C LEU A 888 33.43 -19.65 -4.81
N ASP A 889 33.95 -20.87 -4.98
CA ASP A 889 34.82 -21.26 -6.09
C ASP A 889 34.06 -21.95 -7.22
N ASP A 890 32.80 -22.34 -6.98
CA ASP A 890 31.99 -23.10 -7.93
C ASP A 890 31.22 -22.18 -8.90
N PRO A 891 31.53 -22.22 -10.21
CA PRO A 891 30.82 -21.42 -11.21
C PRO A 891 29.37 -21.85 -11.42
N ALA A 892 28.99 -23.07 -11.02
CA ALA A 892 27.61 -23.53 -11.06
C ALA A 892 26.75 -22.90 -9.95
N THR A 893 27.37 -22.34 -8.90
CA THR A 893 26.68 -21.61 -7.84
C THR A 893 27.13 -20.15 -7.84
N PHE A 894 28.12 -19.76 -7.02
CA PHE A 894 28.39 -18.36 -6.73
C PHE A 894 29.55 -17.74 -7.51
N ARG A 895 30.50 -18.51 -8.03
CA ARG A 895 31.71 -17.97 -8.67
C ARG A 895 31.38 -17.25 -9.98
N ALA A 896 31.44 -15.92 -9.98
CA ALA A 896 31.25 -15.07 -11.16
C ALA A 896 32.58 -14.60 -11.76
N PRO A 897 32.63 -14.19 -13.04
CA PRO A 897 33.85 -13.64 -13.66
C PRO A 897 34.43 -12.46 -12.88
N MET A 898 33.57 -11.62 -12.30
CA MET A 898 33.96 -10.40 -11.60
C MET A 898 33.69 -10.39 -10.10
N GLY A 899 33.46 -11.55 -9.48
CA GLY A 899 33.15 -11.62 -8.05
C GLY A 899 32.33 -12.85 -7.69
N THR A 900 31.25 -12.61 -6.96
CA THR A 900 30.37 -13.57 -6.32
C THR A 900 28.92 -13.15 -6.59
N ARG A 901 28.12 -14.06 -7.14
CA ARG A 901 26.72 -13.80 -7.49
C ARG A 901 25.88 -13.61 -6.23
N SER A 902 24.87 -12.75 -6.28
CA SER A 902 23.93 -12.63 -5.16
C SER A 902 23.04 -13.87 -4.96
N LEU A 903 22.75 -14.60 -6.04
CA LEU A 903 21.93 -15.80 -6.07
C LEU A 903 22.70 -16.88 -6.83
N ALA A 904 22.69 -18.12 -6.33
CA ALA A 904 23.39 -19.23 -6.97
C ALA A 904 22.89 -19.46 -8.40
N ALA A 905 23.80 -19.72 -9.34
CA ALA A 905 23.49 -19.84 -10.76
C ALA A 905 22.65 -21.08 -11.11
N ASP A 906 22.61 -22.09 -10.23
CA ASP A 906 21.78 -23.28 -10.34
C ASP A 906 20.34 -23.08 -9.83
N HIS A 907 20.03 -21.91 -9.25
CA HIS A 907 18.68 -21.58 -8.82
C HIS A 907 17.79 -21.19 -10.02
N PRO A 908 16.54 -21.67 -10.13
CA PRO A 908 15.64 -21.33 -11.24
C PRO A 908 15.34 -19.82 -11.38
N GLY A 909 15.45 -19.09 -10.28
CA GLY A 909 15.28 -17.64 -10.23
C GLY A 909 16.50 -16.83 -10.70
N PHE A 910 17.65 -17.46 -10.98
CA PHE A 910 18.84 -16.76 -11.46
C PHE A 910 18.62 -16.10 -12.81
N VAL A 911 19.10 -14.85 -12.97
CA VAL A 911 19.03 -14.11 -14.23
C VAL A 911 20.45 -13.87 -14.76
N PRO A 912 20.88 -14.60 -15.80
CA PRO A 912 22.24 -14.46 -16.34
C PRO A 912 22.53 -13.07 -16.92
N GLU A 913 21.55 -12.44 -17.58
CA GLU A 913 21.74 -11.15 -18.24
C GLU A 913 21.62 -10.00 -17.22
N GLY A 914 22.74 -9.38 -16.86
CA GLY A 914 22.79 -8.26 -15.93
C GLY A 914 22.39 -8.58 -14.49
N GLY A 915 22.09 -9.83 -14.16
CA GLY A 915 21.70 -10.27 -12.81
C GLY A 915 20.27 -9.93 -12.40
N ASN A 916 19.60 -9.01 -13.10
CA ASN A 916 18.39 -8.33 -12.65
C ASN A 916 18.46 -8.01 -11.15
N TYR A 917 19.44 -7.18 -10.78
CA TYR A 917 19.67 -6.73 -9.41
C TYR A 917 20.13 -7.89 -8.48
N TRP A 918 19.34 -8.29 -7.48
CA TRP A 918 19.70 -9.36 -6.53
C TRP A 918 19.38 -10.78 -7.00
N ARG A 919 18.91 -10.97 -8.24
CA ARG A 919 18.69 -12.30 -8.86
C ARG A 919 19.93 -12.87 -9.54
N GLY A 920 21.11 -12.39 -9.18
CA GLY A 920 22.38 -12.86 -9.70
C GLY A 920 23.48 -11.81 -9.63
N GLY A 921 23.15 -10.52 -9.63
CA GLY A 921 24.12 -9.42 -9.72
C GLY A 921 25.23 -9.49 -8.66
N VAL A 922 26.38 -8.91 -9.01
CA VAL A 922 27.58 -8.87 -8.15
C VAL A 922 27.66 -7.51 -7.46
N TRP A 923 27.84 -7.52 -6.14
CA TRP A 923 27.77 -6.33 -5.29
C TRP A 923 29.02 -6.20 -4.42
N CYS A 924 29.63 -5.02 -4.41
CA CYS A 924 30.84 -4.73 -3.61
C CYS A 924 30.67 -4.97 -2.11
N ILE A 925 29.47 -4.70 -1.59
CA ILE A 925 29.14 -4.79 -0.17
C ILE A 925 29.15 -6.24 0.32
N THR A 926 28.65 -7.17 -0.50
CA THR A 926 28.69 -8.59 -0.19
C THR A 926 30.06 -9.19 -0.46
N GLU A 927 30.84 -8.64 -1.39
CA GLU A 927 32.26 -9.01 -1.53
C GLU A 927 33.05 -8.69 -0.27
N LEU A 928 32.91 -7.47 0.26
CA LEU A 928 33.55 -7.08 1.51
C LEU A 928 33.12 -7.98 2.67
N MET A 929 31.81 -8.24 2.80
CA MET A 929 31.28 -9.17 3.81
C MET A 929 31.97 -10.55 3.74
N ILE A 930 32.09 -11.14 2.54
CA ILE A 930 32.72 -12.45 2.35
C ILE A 930 34.20 -12.37 2.67
N VAL A 931 34.90 -11.34 2.18
CA VAL A 931 36.34 -11.15 2.41
C VAL A 931 36.65 -11.03 3.90
N LEU A 932 35.91 -10.20 4.65
CA LEU A 932 36.06 -10.10 6.10
C LEU A 932 35.73 -11.43 6.80
N GLY A 933 34.72 -12.15 6.32
CA GLY A 933 34.37 -13.48 6.82
C GLY A 933 35.44 -14.55 6.57
N LEU A 934 36.15 -14.49 5.43
CA LEU A 934 37.27 -15.37 5.12
C LEU A 934 38.50 -15.03 5.97
N GLU A 935 38.80 -13.74 6.13
CA GLU A 935 39.87 -13.28 7.03
C GLU A 935 39.63 -13.74 8.47
N SER A 936 38.39 -13.66 8.97
CA SER A 936 38.05 -14.03 10.35
C SER A 936 38.28 -15.52 10.66
N ILE A 937 38.30 -16.38 9.63
CA ILE A 937 38.58 -17.81 9.75
C ILE A 937 39.98 -18.20 9.26
N GLY A 938 40.83 -17.23 8.89
CA GLY A 938 42.22 -17.44 8.47
C GLY A 938 42.43 -17.75 6.98
N GLU A 939 41.39 -17.69 6.15
CA GLU A 939 41.43 -17.95 4.70
C GLU A 939 41.91 -16.70 3.92
N THR A 940 43.06 -16.16 4.32
CA THR A 940 43.60 -14.87 3.84
C THR A 940 43.98 -14.88 2.35
N GLU A 941 44.52 -15.99 1.84
CA GLU A 941 44.88 -16.11 0.42
C GLU A 941 43.63 -16.12 -0.48
N LYS A 942 42.57 -16.84 -0.04
CA LYS A 942 41.28 -16.84 -0.76
C LYS A 942 40.61 -15.48 -0.72
N ALA A 943 40.68 -14.77 0.41
CA ALA A 943 40.21 -13.39 0.54
C ALA A 943 40.91 -12.45 -0.46
N HIS A 944 42.25 -12.55 -0.56
CA HIS A 944 43.05 -11.82 -1.54
C HIS A 944 42.63 -12.14 -2.98
N GLU A 945 42.55 -13.41 -3.36
CA GLU A 945 42.20 -13.83 -4.73
C GLU A 945 40.80 -13.35 -5.15
N MET A 946 39.83 -13.40 -4.24
CA MET A 946 38.48 -12.89 -4.48
C MET A 946 38.45 -11.38 -4.65
N ALA A 947 39.08 -10.64 -3.74
CA ALA A 947 39.15 -9.19 -3.81
C ALA A 947 39.89 -8.72 -5.07
N LYS A 948 41.06 -9.32 -5.38
CA LYS A 948 41.85 -9.01 -6.58
C LYS A 948 41.02 -9.14 -7.84
N ARG A 949 40.34 -10.27 -8.01
CA ARG A 949 39.45 -10.50 -9.15
C ARG A 949 38.36 -9.43 -9.27
N HIS A 950 37.71 -9.09 -8.16
CA HIS A 950 36.64 -8.10 -8.17
C HIS A 950 37.17 -6.70 -8.52
N VAL A 951 38.30 -6.30 -7.92
CA VAL A 951 38.96 -5.01 -8.18
C VAL A 951 39.42 -4.90 -9.63
N GLU A 952 40.08 -5.91 -10.19
CA GLU A 952 40.52 -5.92 -11.60
C GLU A 952 39.32 -5.77 -12.55
N ALA A 953 38.23 -6.48 -12.27
CA ALA A 953 37.05 -6.44 -13.12
C ALA A 953 36.33 -5.09 -13.02
N VAL A 954 36.19 -4.51 -11.83
CA VAL A 954 35.62 -3.17 -11.63
C VAL A 954 36.51 -2.10 -12.27
N ALA A 955 37.84 -2.19 -12.14
CA ALA A 955 38.79 -1.31 -12.81
C ALA A 955 38.66 -1.38 -14.34
N LYS A 956 38.47 -2.59 -14.89
CA LYS A 956 38.18 -2.78 -16.30
C LYS A 956 36.86 -2.16 -16.73
N VAL A 957 35.76 -2.36 -15.99
CA VAL A 957 34.47 -1.70 -16.28
C VAL A 957 34.63 -0.18 -16.21
N TYR A 958 35.37 0.33 -15.23
CA TYR A 958 35.67 1.76 -15.13
C TYR A 958 36.45 2.26 -16.34
N ARG A 959 37.52 1.57 -16.76
CA ARG A 959 38.29 1.95 -17.95
C ARG A 959 37.42 2.01 -19.21
N ASP A 960 36.48 1.07 -19.33
CA ASP A 960 35.62 0.94 -20.50
C ASP A 960 34.40 1.90 -20.46
N THR A 961 34.03 2.44 -19.29
CA THR A 961 32.80 3.26 -19.09
C THR A 961 33.00 4.63 -18.43
N GLU A 962 34.22 4.92 -17.96
CA GLU A 962 34.65 6.13 -17.23
C GLU A 962 33.86 6.41 -15.93
N THR A 963 33.17 5.41 -15.37
CA THR A 963 32.38 5.57 -14.14
C THR A 963 32.30 4.28 -13.32
N ILE A 964 31.92 4.43 -12.05
CA ILE A 964 31.59 3.36 -11.12
C ILE A 964 30.06 3.18 -11.08
N TRP A 965 29.63 1.93 -10.94
CA TRP A 965 28.23 1.52 -10.99
C TRP A 965 27.76 0.93 -9.66
N GLU A 966 26.45 0.91 -9.47
CA GLU A 966 25.81 0.39 -8.25
C GLU A 966 25.98 -1.12 -8.07
N SER A 967 25.90 -1.89 -9.16
CA SER A 967 26.14 -3.34 -9.18
C SER A 967 26.63 -3.80 -10.54
N TYR A 968 27.05 -5.06 -10.64
CA TYR A 968 27.73 -5.59 -11.81
C TYR A 968 27.17 -6.91 -12.33
N ASP A 969 27.45 -7.20 -13.60
CA ASP A 969 26.92 -8.36 -14.32
C ASP A 969 27.53 -9.69 -13.82
N PRO A 970 26.72 -10.76 -13.63
CA PRO A 970 27.21 -12.01 -13.07
C PRO A 970 27.86 -12.97 -14.08
N MET A 971 27.80 -12.66 -15.37
CA MET A 971 28.27 -13.51 -16.46
C MET A 971 29.37 -12.87 -17.30
N THR A 972 29.53 -11.55 -17.22
CA THR A 972 30.47 -10.78 -18.02
C THR A 972 31.09 -9.64 -17.20
N VAL A 973 32.18 -9.05 -17.69
CA VAL A 973 32.78 -7.86 -17.07
C VAL A 973 32.06 -6.62 -17.60
N ALA A 974 30.91 -6.30 -17.00
CA ALA A 974 30.02 -5.21 -17.42
C ALA A 974 29.18 -4.67 -16.24
N PRO A 975 28.54 -3.49 -16.39
CA PRO A 975 27.56 -3.01 -15.42
C PRO A 975 26.34 -3.94 -15.30
N GLY A 976 25.77 -4.03 -14.10
CA GLY A 976 24.56 -4.80 -13.83
C GLY A 976 23.32 -4.17 -14.46
N ARG A 977 22.19 -4.88 -14.37
CA ARG A 977 20.88 -4.40 -14.86
C ARG A 977 19.77 -4.56 -13.82
N LEU A 978 18.78 -3.68 -13.88
CA LEU A 978 17.50 -3.77 -13.18
C LEU A 978 16.38 -3.56 -14.19
N TYR A 979 15.47 -4.53 -14.32
CA TYR A 979 14.38 -4.54 -15.31
C TYR A 979 14.86 -4.28 -16.76
N GLY A 980 16.02 -4.85 -17.11
CA GLY A 980 16.64 -4.72 -18.44
C GLY A 980 17.45 -3.44 -18.66
N ASN A 981 17.32 -2.43 -17.79
CA ASN A 981 18.10 -1.19 -17.87
C ASN A 981 19.40 -1.30 -17.06
N GLN A 982 20.45 -0.60 -17.48
CA GLN A 982 21.66 -0.51 -16.66
C GLN A 982 21.34 0.12 -15.30
N VAL A 983 22.00 -0.37 -14.26
CA VAL A 983 21.91 0.20 -12.91
C VAL A 983 22.53 1.60 -12.85
N ARG A 984 22.45 2.26 -11.70
CA ARG A 984 22.87 3.67 -11.56
C ARG A 984 24.36 3.83 -11.87
N ARG A 985 24.66 4.88 -12.66
CA ARG A 985 26.02 5.35 -12.93
C ARG A 985 26.44 6.43 -11.93
N GLU A 986 27.73 6.74 -11.87
CA GLU A 986 28.33 7.64 -10.88
C GLU A 986 27.90 7.32 -9.45
N PHE A 987 27.71 6.04 -9.18
CA PHE A 987 27.24 5.53 -7.90
C PHE A 987 28.48 5.11 -7.12
N VAL A 988 29.07 6.03 -6.35
CA VAL A 988 30.15 5.65 -5.44
C VAL A 988 29.65 5.19 -4.11
N GLY A 989 28.69 5.87 -3.45
CA GLY A 989 28.01 5.39 -2.23
C GLY A 989 28.75 4.26 -1.52
N PHE A 990 28.14 3.09 -1.42
CA PHE A 990 28.80 1.88 -0.95
C PHE A 990 29.72 1.20 -1.99
N SER A 991 29.61 1.51 -3.28
CA SER A 991 30.50 1.03 -4.36
C SER A 991 31.95 1.47 -4.22
N GLY A 992 32.25 2.50 -3.42
CA GLY A 992 33.61 2.93 -3.07
C GLY A 992 34.42 1.86 -2.35
N VAL A 993 33.74 0.90 -1.72
CA VAL A 993 34.36 -0.27 -1.06
C VAL A 993 35.34 -1.00 -1.99
N THR A 994 34.99 -1.24 -3.25
CA THR A 994 35.85 -2.00 -4.15
C THR A 994 37.12 -1.24 -4.55
N PRO A 995 37.05 -0.06 -5.18
CA PRO A 995 38.23 0.62 -5.68
C PRO A 995 39.09 1.26 -4.58
N ILE A 996 38.56 1.43 -3.36
CA ILE A 996 39.30 2.01 -2.22
C ILE A 996 39.68 0.92 -1.24
N LEU A 997 38.71 0.39 -0.48
CA LEU A 997 38.97 -0.47 0.67
C LEU A 997 39.55 -1.83 0.27
N LEU A 998 38.89 -2.56 -0.65
CA LEU A 998 39.37 -3.86 -1.11
C LEU A 998 40.69 -3.74 -1.88
N ALA A 999 40.82 -2.73 -2.75
CA ALA A 999 42.04 -2.49 -3.50
C ALA A 999 43.25 -2.24 -2.57
N MET A 1000 43.08 -1.43 -1.52
CA MET A 1000 44.16 -1.15 -0.58
C MET A 1000 44.45 -2.33 0.35
N GLU A 1001 43.44 -2.81 1.08
CA GLU A 1001 43.68 -3.74 2.19
C GLU A 1001 43.91 -5.17 1.74
N GLN A 1002 43.27 -5.57 0.64
CA GLN A 1002 43.22 -6.98 0.22
C GLN A 1002 44.08 -7.23 -1.00
N VAL A 1003 44.11 -6.30 -1.96
CA VAL A 1003 44.92 -6.48 -3.18
C VAL A 1003 46.36 -6.05 -2.93
N VAL A 1004 46.56 -4.78 -2.57
CA VAL A 1004 47.90 -4.26 -2.24
C VAL A 1004 48.38 -4.74 -0.87
N GLY A 1005 47.46 -5.10 0.03
CA GLY A 1005 47.78 -5.65 1.34
C GLY A 1005 48.18 -4.60 2.37
N ILE A 1006 47.88 -3.31 2.14
CA ILE A 1006 48.24 -2.21 3.05
C ILE A 1006 47.00 -1.67 3.74
N ARG A 1007 47.02 -1.64 5.08
CA ARG A 1007 45.96 -1.05 5.90
C ARG A 1007 46.52 -0.31 7.11
N VAL A 1008 45.70 0.52 7.74
CA VAL A 1008 46.07 1.22 8.99
C VAL A 1008 45.26 0.68 10.16
N ARG A 1009 45.93 0.35 11.27
CA ARG A 1009 45.30 -0.08 12.52
C ARG A 1009 45.94 0.56 13.74
N GLY A 1010 45.15 1.28 14.53
CA GLY A 1010 45.60 1.95 15.75
C GLY A 1010 46.85 2.83 15.54
N GLY A 1011 46.91 3.54 14.41
CA GLY A 1011 48.06 4.37 14.02
C GLY A 1011 49.29 3.61 13.52
N LYS A 1012 49.18 2.30 13.24
CA LYS A 1012 50.23 1.47 12.66
C LYS A 1012 49.89 1.13 11.21
N VAL A 1013 50.91 0.99 10.37
CA VAL A 1013 50.75 0.46 9.01
C VAL A 1013 50.96 -1.04 9.04
N GLU A 1014 49.96 -1.79 8.61
CA GLU A 1014 50.04 -3.24 8.44
C GLU A 1014 50.23 -3.56 6.96
N TYR A 1015 51.19 -4.43 6.66
CA TYR A 1015 51.45 -4.93 5.32
C TYR A 1015 51.36 -6.47 5.29
N THR A 1016 50.46 -6.98 4.45
CA THR A 1016 50.32 -8.40 4.14
C THR A 1016 50.81 -8.66 2.71
N PRO A 1017 51.95 -9.37 2.53
CA PRO A 1017 52.50 -9.60 1.19
C PRO A 1017 51.64 -10.55 0.36
N HIS A 1018 51.13 -10.07 -0.77
CA HIS A 1018 50.37 -10.88 -1.73
C HIS A 1018 50.85 -10.74 -3.18
N LEU A 1019 51.34 -9.56 -3.55
CA LEU A 1019 51.75 -9.23 -4.91
C LEU A 1019 53.27 -9.35 -5.10
N THR A 1020 53.71 -9.53 -6.35
CA THR A 1020 55.12 -9.70 -6.71
C THR A 1020 55.67 -8.54 -7.54
N GLU A 1021 54.81 -7.93 -8.34
CA GLU A 1021 55.00 -6.71 -9.11
C GLU A 1021 55.14 -5.48 -8.20
N ARG A 1022 55.56 -4.33 -8.74
CA ARG A 1022 55.67 -3.10 -7.94
C ARG A 1022 54.29 -2.62 -7.48
N HIS A 1023 54.09 -2.50 -6.17
CA HIS A 1023 52.80 -2.12 -5.59
C HIS A 1023 52.96 -1.28 -4.33
N GLY A 1024 51.89 -0.64 -3.87
CA GLY A 1024 51.92 0.17 -2.65
C GLY A 1024 50.83 1.21 -2.57
N VAL A 1025 50.94 2.07 -1.56
CA VAL A 1025 50.06 3.22 -1.37
C VAL A 1025 50.92 4.44 -1.08
N GLU A 1026 50.69 5.50 -1.82
CA GLU A 1026 51.21 6.82 -1.48
C GLU A 1026 50.14 7.66 -0.80
N ASN A 1027 50.60 8.67 -0.06
CA ASN A 1027 49.74 9.60 0.65
C ASN A 1027 48.74 8.93 1.62
N LEU A 1028 49.14 7.83 2.25
CA LEU A 1028 48.38 7.15 3.27
C LEU A 1028 48.42 7.95 4.58
N ARG A 1029 47.26 8.28 5.13
CA ARG A 1029 47.20 9.01 6.41
C ARG A 1029 47.41 8.08 7.58
N VAL A 1030 48.36 8.43 8.45
CA VAL A 1030 48.67 7.70 9.69
C VAL A 1030 48.82 8.73 10.80
N GLY A 1031 47.78 8.89 11.62
CA GLY A 1031 47.71 9.99 12.57
C GLY A 1031 47.65 11.35 11.86
N ASP A 1032 48.55 12.26 12.23
CA ASP A 1032 48.64 13.62 11.67
C ASP A 1032 49.59 13.75 10.46
N GLN A 1033 50.25 12.67 10.05
CA GLN A 1033 51.20 12.65 8.93
C GLN A 1033 50.71 11.85 7.73
N SER A 1034 51.37 12.10 6.59
CA SER A 1034 51.24 11.33 5.36
C SER A 1034 52.42 10.36 5.21
N VAL A 1035 52.12 9.11 4.89
CA VAL A 1035 53.08 8.02 4.73
C VAL A 1035 52.93 7.43 3.33
N SER A 1036 54.05 7.14 2.67
CA SER A 1036 54.05 6.37 1.42
C SER A 1036 54.79 5.06 1.64
N VAL A 1037 54.18 3.95 1.25
CA VAL A 1037 54.73 2.59 1.37
C VAL A 1037 54.66 1.92 0.02
N ILE A 1038 55.82 1.64 -0.58
CA ILE A 1038 55.94 1.04 -1.91
C ILE A 1038 56.85 -0.16 -1.84
N VAL A 1039 56.40 -1.29 -2.36
CA VAL A 1039 57.12 -2.56 -2.41
C VAL A 1039 57.54 -2.84 -3.84
N GLU A 1040 58.81 -3.17 -4.03
CA GLU A 1040 59.39 -3.56 -5.32
C GLU A 1040 60.53 -4.54 -5.09
N ASN A 1041 60.54 -5.68 -5.81
CA ASN A 1041 61.61 -6.69 -5.72
C ASN A 1041 61.91 -7.18 -4.28
N GLY A 1042 60.87 -7.35 -3.44
CA GLY A 1042 61.02 -7.78 -2.04
C GLY A 1042 61.58 -6.70 -1.11
N VAL A 1043 61.59 -5.44 -1.54
CA VAL A 1043 62.03 -4.30 -0.73
C VAL A 1043 60.89 -3.31 -0.58
N LEU A 1044 60.46 -3.09 0.66
CA LEU A 1044 59.49 -2.07 1.04
C LEU A 1044 60.23 -0.76 1.32
N THR A 1045 59.94 0.26 0.52
CA THR A 1045 60.36 1.65 0.73
C THR A 1045 59.25 2.43 1.41
N ALA A 1046 59.52 2.91 2.61
CA ALA A 1046 58.63 3.77 3.38
C ALA A 1046 59.15 5.21 3.37
N LYS A 1047 58.26 6.19 3.17
CA LYS A 1047 58.57 7.63 3.26
C LYS A 1047 57.57 8.32 4.18
N SER A 1048 58.05 8.99 5.22
CA SER A 1048 57.22 9.70 6.20
C SER A 1048 57.94 10.93 6.78
N GLU A 1049 57.19 11.87 7.34
CA GLU A 1049 57.73 13.05 8.03
C GLU A 1049 58.14 12.77 9.48
N HIS A 1050 57.44 11.84 10.13
CA HIS A 1050 57.68 11.38 11.49
C HIS A 1050 57.85 9.86 11.51
N GLY A 1051 58.34 9.33 12.62
CA GLY A 1051 58.45 7.88 12.79
C GLY A 1051 57.05 7.23 12.87
N PHE A 1052 56.94 5.98 12.45
CA PHE A 1052 55.71 5.19 12.58
C PHE A 1052 56.02 3.70 12.73
N THR A 1053 55.05 2.93 13.23
CA THR A 1053 55.19 1.48 13.35
C THR A 1053 54.69 0.78 12.08
N LEU A 1054 55.54 -0.05 11.49
CA LEU A 1054 55.21 -0.98 10.41
C LEU A 1054 55.07 -2.39 10.98
N VAL A 1055 54.02 -3.10 10.57
CA VAL A 1055 53.73 -4.48 10.99
C VAL A 1055 53.66 -5.37 9.76
N ILE A 1056 54.39 -6.49 9.78
CA ILE A 1056 54.43 -7.48 8.70
C ILE A 1056 54.31 -8.86 9.33
N GLY A 1057 53.14 -9.50 9.16
CA GLY A 1057 52.80 -10.71 9.93
C GLY A 1057 52.89 -10.44 11.43
N GLU A 1058 53.66 -11.25 12.15
CA GLU A 1058 53.89 -11.08 13.59
C GLU A 1058 55.00 -10.06 13.93
N LYS A 1059 55.73 -9.54 12.93
CA LYS A 1059 56.86 -8.63 13.16
C LYS A 1059 56.38 -7.19 13.21
N SER A 1060 56.66 -6.50 14.31
CA SER A 1060 56.47 -5.06 14.48
C SER A 1060 57.82 -4.36 14.46
N MET A 1061 57.94 -3.28 13.69
CA MET A 1061 59.18 -2.50 13.57
C MET A 1061 58.90 -0.99 13.55
N GLU A 1062 59.78 -0.23 14.20
CA GLU A 1062 59.73 1.23 14.18
C GLU A 1062 60.49 1.75 12.97
N ILE A 1063 59.80 2.51 12.11
CA ILE A 1063 60.37 3.15 10.93
C ILE A 1063 60.68 4.60 11.26
N PRO A 1064 61.96 5.04 11.24
CA PRO A 1064 62.30 6.44 11.47
C PRO A 1064 61.78 7.35 10.36
N ALA A 1065 61.68 8.65 10.66
CA ALA A 1065 61.35 9.69 9.69
C ALA A 1065 62.30 9.69 8.47
N GLY A 1066 61.80 10.19 7.34
CA GLY A 1066 62.51 10.23 6.07
C GLY A 1066 62.19 9.02 5.19
N GLN A 1067 63.12 8.66 4.30
CA GLN A 1067 62.98 7.50 3.41
C GLN A 1067 63.77 6.30 3.98
N GLN A 1068 63.07 5.21 4.25
CA GLN A 1068 63.62 3.98 4.83
C GLN A 1068 63.31 2.79 3.93
N THR A 1069 64.15 1.76 3.99
CA THR A 1069 63.97 0.51 3.22
C THR A 1069 64.00 -0.70 4.13
N VAL A 1070 63.07 -1.63 3.94
CA VAL A 1070 62.90 -2.87 4.70
C VAL A 1070 62.84 -4.04 3.71
N ASN A 1071 63.58 -5.11 3.97
CA ASN A 1071 63.43 -6.35 3.19
C ASN A 1071 62.21 -7.11 3.70
N VAL A 1072 61.30 -7.47 2.78
CA VAL A 1072 59.98 -8.04 3.09
C VAL A 1072 59.75 -9.39 2.42
#